data_AF-A0A9N8H9Q8-F1
#
_entry.id   AF-A0A9N8H9Q8-F1
#
_cell.length_a   1.000
_cell.length_b   1.000
_cell.length_c   1.000
_cell.angle_alpha   90.00
_cell.angle_beta   90.00
_cell.angle_gamma   90.00
#
_symmetry.space_group_name_H-M   'P 1'
#
loop_
_entity.id
_entity.type
_entity.pdbx_description
1 polymer ?
#
loop_
_entity_poly.entity_id
_entity_poly.type
_entity_poly.pdbx_seq_one_letter_code
_entity_poly.pdbx_strand_id
1 'polypeptide(L)'
;MKFFSRTTMKNLILLLAACTILLMASTTVSAQDTNDTTPDDETLIVPGNAAWLGNYGSGDGTPPIDDYLPISFVIFGNNSVAIARVMVAPDQDCPKVMVADGASTEGYDVPITTLRARGDATLPRAFPISVCETKLVTQAQKEAWSNRDIYFEGIDQNVVIPTNPKRFLLMADTGMRVKPKNKLCPDGPKLYGVQQCPANLTERELDADYQEGLFGSDIGDFQGLDEWHFATVLDHAFQENVDVVVMAGDYLYRQGVCPNVTGVDCVPINGPPSFEDIAPGEVINFLPGTWGDNLAGWWADFFYPAHQHLRSIPFITPKGNHEDCTRGGHGYMLLLAESDYPVNTRAGDYCEGYFVGTYRMPFEHEQFLSLDDSMIEPLNKGIDHFNFTAGACPQKGPQPVLATPQNRLTDPEENSTSVQEQIAYYSSVMEELYWNSLTHDTNFYVAHRPVFGIGCDGDEMATLDWTMQQAMRNHTLDRVSACINGHMHWLEALEFEDYALPNQLVVGHGGTKLIDNYVNQDIFDGGVRLEVGKNGHLQGTVKSGFSQAEMVGYAVMERNDDLSYTVTFKGYNVTTDEMETFDYVMNFPKGPRVATPGNGTGSESGSDTGSESDTGDGDGSGGISILAKTGLIAAVVSTLLFSEFL
;
A
#
# COMPACT_ATOMS: atom_id res chain seq x y z
N MET A 1 6.53 50.90 -0.76
CA MET A 1 6.33 52.29 -0.30
C MET A 1 4.86 52.68 -0.48
N LYS A 2 4.03 52.54 0.56
CA LYS A 2 2.85 53.36 0.92
C LYS A 2 2.27 52.82 2.24
N PHE A 3 1.90 53.75 3.11
CA PHE A 3 1.67 53.63 4.55
C PHE A 3 0.41 52.82 4.92
N PHE A 4 0.53 51.89 5.87
CA PHE A 4 -0.60 51.47 6.72
C PHE A 4 -0.62 52.33 7.99
N SER A 5 -1.77 52.89 8.33
CA SER A 5 -1.93 53.78 9.49
C SER A 5 -2.05 52.99 10.81
N ARG A 6 -1.53 53.55 11.90
CA ARG A 6 -1.52 53.00 13.27
C ARG A 6 -2.91 52.70 13.87
N THR A 7 -4.00 53.03 13.18
CA THR A 7 -5.36 52.87 13.68
C THR A 7 -5.88 51.44 13.50
N THR A 8 -5.41 50.69 12.49
CA THR A 8 -5.84 49.31 12.22
C THR A 8 -5.29 48.31 13.25
N MET A 9 -4.15 48.63 13.87
CA MET A 9 -3.47 47.76 14.84
C MET A 9 -4.10 47.83 16.24
N LYS A 10 -4.83 48.90 16.58
CA LYS A 10 -5.56 49.02 17.85
C LYS A 10 -6.87 48.21 17.89
N ASN A 11 -7.54 48.06 16.74
CA ASN A 11 -8.78 47.28 16.67
C ASN A 11 -8.53 45.76 16.72
N LEU A 12 -7.35 45.30 16.28
CA LEU A 12 -6.97 43.88 16.35
C LEU A 12 -6.62 43.45 17.79
N ILE A 13 -6.04 44.36 18.58
CA ILE A 13 -5.69 44.11 19.99
C ILE A 13 -6.93 44.12 20.91
N LEU A 14 -7.96 44.92 20.58
CA LEU A 14 -9.22 44.89 21.32
C LEU A 14 -10.08 43.65 21.04
N LEU A 15 -10.01 43.07 19.83
CA LEU A 15 -10.71 41.81 19.52
C LEU A 15 -10.08 40.60 20.24
N LEU A 16 -8.75 40.55 20.33
CA LEU A 16 -8.04 39.48 21.03
C LEU A 16 -8.24 39.52 22.56
N ALA A 17 -8.39 40.71 23.15
CA ALA A 17 -8.68 40.86 24.58
C ALA A 17 -10.13 40.45 24.95
N ALA A 18 -11.10 40.60 24.05
CA ALA A 18 -12.49 40.21 24.29
C ALA A 18 -12.70 38.68 24.26
N CYS A 19 -11.95 37.94 23.44
CA CYS A 19 -12.00 36.47 23.40
C CYS A 19 -11.40 35.82 24.66
N THR A 20 -10.45 36.47 25.32
CA THR A 20 -9.77 35.90 26.50
C THR A 20 -10.59 36.05 27.79
N ILE A 21 -11.55 36.99 27.82
CA ILE A 21 -12.38 37.28 29.01
C ILE A 21 -13.66 36.42 29.05
N LEU A 22 -14.09 35.81 27.93
CA LEU A 22 -15.23 34.89 27.91
C LEU A 22 -14.90 33.46 28.40
N LEU A 23 -13.61 33.12 28.56
CA LEU A 23 -13.16 31.76 28.92
C LEU A 23 -12.89 31.56 30.43
N MET A 24 -13.14 32.55 31.29
CA MET A 24 -12.86 32.46 32.74
C MET A 24 -14.06 32.76 33.66
N ALA A 25 -15.29 32.52 33.22
CA ALA A 25 -16.45 32.72 34.09
C ALA A 25 -17.54 31.65 33.92
N SER A 26 -17.33 30.46 34.50
CA SER A 26 -18.40 29.68 35.17
C SER A 26 -17.90 28.33 35.70
N THR A 27 -17.37 28.31 36.92
CA THR A 27 -17.43 27.11 37.76
C THR A 27 -18.15 27.50 39.04
N THR A 28 -19.39 27.04 39.20
CA THR A 28 -19.94 26.41 40.43
C THR A 28 -21.48 26.36 40.40
N VAL A 29 -22.00 25.13 40.64
CA VAL A 29 -23.19 24.75 41.43
C VAL A 29 -24.49 24.28 40.72
N SER A 30 -24.89 23.08 41.19
CA SER A 30 -26.21 22.49 41.39
C SER A 30 -26.91 21.72 40.27
N ALA A 31 -27.13 20.44 40.56
CA ALA A 31 -28.10 19.57 39.93
C ALA A 31 -29.52 20.17 40.02
N GLN A 32 -30.25 20.13 38.89
CA GLN A 32 -31.69 19.86 38.82
C GLN A 32 -32.12 19.61 37.36
N ASP A 33 -32.95 18.58 37.18
CA ASP A 33 -33.58 18.11 35.94
C ASP A 33 -34.20 19.23 35.10
N THR A 34 -33.96 19.21 33.78
CA THR A 34 -34.98 19.44 32.73
C THR A 34 -34.47 18.97 31.36
N ASN A 35 -35.27 18.12 30.68
CA ASN A 35 -35.20 17.78 29.26
C ASN A 35 -35.00 19.01 28.34
N ASP A 36 -34.02 18.98 27.43
CA ASP A 36 -34.24 19.23 25.99
C ASP A 36 -33.01 18.79 25.17
N THR A 37 -33.29 18.44 23.93
CA THR A 37 -32.55 17.63 22.95
C THR A 37 -31.41 18.36 22.21
N THR A 38 -30.23 17.73 22.16
CA THR A 38 -29.17 17.95 21.15
C THR A 38 -28.64 16.58 20.69
N PRO A 39 -28.26 16.38 19.41
CA PRO A 39 -27.80 15.09 18.92
C PRO A 39 -26.37 14.84 19.41
N ASP A 40 -26.20 13.71 20.11
CA ASP A 40 -24.93 13.27 20.68
C ASP A 40 -23.95 12.84 19.60
N ASP A 41 -22.71 13.27 19.82
CA ASP A 41 -21.47 12.79 19.23
C ASP A 41 -21.26 11.34 19.71
N GLU A 42 -21.82 10.37 19.00
CA GLU A 42 -21.60 8.95 19.29
C GLU A 42 -20.21 8.55 18.81
N THR A 43 -19.23 8.59 19.73
CA THR A 43 -18.09 7.67 19.71
C THR A 43 -18.65 6.27 19.54
N LEU A 44 -18.42 5.68 18.37
CA LEU A 44 -18.95 4.39 17.97
C LEU A 44 -18.23 3.29 18.75
N ILE A 45 -18.66 3.07 20.00
CA ILE A 45 -18.29 1.91 20.79
C ILE A 45 -18.92 0.72 20.07
N VAL A 46 -18.12 0.01 19.25
CA VAL A 46 -18.47 -1.34 18.82
C VAL A 46 -18.75 -2.12 20.12
N PRO A 47 -19.98 -2.64 20.33
CA PRO A 47 -20.28 -3.36 21.55
C PRO A 47 -19.30 -4.52 21.67
N GLY A 48 -18.50 -4.50 22.74
CA GLY A 48 -17.60 -5.58 23.09
C GLY A 48 -18.42 -6.83 23.37
N ASN A 49 -18.63 -7.65 22.33
CA ASN A 49 -19.13 -8.99 22.50
C ASN A 49 -17.99 -9.86 23.04
N ALA A 50 -17.75 -9.73 24.34
CA ALA A 50 -16.93 -10.60 25.17
C ALA A 50 -17.41 -12.07 25.21
N ALA A 51 -18.32 -12.47 24.32
CA ALA A 51 -18.86 -13.83 24.21
C ALA A 51 -18.06 -14.75 23.27
N TRP A 52 -17.11 -14.22 22.49
CA TRP A 52 -16.19 -15.01 21.65
C TRP A 52 -14.86 -15.35 22.34
N LEU A 53 -14.76 -15.13 23.66
CA LEU A 53 -13.55 -15.38 24.46
C LEU A 53 -13.41 -16.83 24.95
N GLY A 54 -14.09 -17.78 24.29
CA GLY A 54 -14.04 -19.20 24.61
C GLY A 54 -13.04 -19.95 23.74
N ASN A 55 -11.83 -20.20 24.27
CA ASN A 55 -10.76 -21.02 23.71
C ASN A 55 -10.15 -20.56 22.37
N TYR A 56 -8.83 -20.33 22.40
CA TYR A 56 -7.91 -20.39 21.25
C TYR A 56 -7.79 -21.80 20.63
N GLY A 57 -8.84 -22.60 20.74
CA GLY A 57 -8.90 -23.98 20.29
C GLY A 57 -10.35 -24.41 20.02
N SER A 58 -10.54 -24.97 18.82
CA SER A 58 -11.57 -25.96 18.47
C SER A 58 -13.02 -25.50 18.28
N GLY A 59 -13.29 -24.38 17.60
CA GLY A 59 -14.66 -24.01 17.19
C GLY A 59 -14.84 -23.69 15.70
N ASP A 60 -13.87 -23.03 15.07
CA ASP A 60 -13.96 -22.50 13.70
C ASP A 60 -13.20 -23.33 12.64
N GLY A 61 -12.37 -24.26 13.07
CA GLY A 61 -11.53 -25.11 12.21
C GLY A 61 -10.19 -24.50 11.83
N THR A 62 -9.88 -23.25 12.20
CA THR A 62 -8.58 -22.63 11.89
C THR A 62 -7.46 -23.31 12.71
N PRO A 63 -6.32 -23.73 12.10
CA PRO A 63 -5.16 -24.19 12.85
C PRO A 63 -4.75 -23.16 13.91
N PRO A 64 -4.46 -23.59 15.15
CA PRO A 64 -4.09 -22.65 16.20
C PRO A 64 -2.81 -21.90 15.80
N ILE A 65 -2.88 -20.58 15.73
CA ILE A 65 -1.70 -19.74 15.46
C ILE A 65 -0.57 -20.02 16.46
N ASP A 66 -0.92 -20.41 17.70
CA ASP A 66 0.00 -20.77 18.77
C ASP A 66 1.00 -21.88 18.38
N ASP A 67 0.60 -22.79 17.49
CA ASP A 67 1.47 -23.87 17.00
C ASP A 67 2.57 -23.35 16.03
N TYR A 68 2.39 -22.14 15.50
CA TYR A 68 3.29 -21.50 14.53
C TYR A 68 4.12 -20.37 15.13
N LEU A 69 3.76 -19.89 16.32
CA LEU A 69 4.53 -18.89 17.04
C LEU A 69 5.85 -19.50 17.56
N PRO A 70 6.96 -18.75 17.53
CA PRO A 70 7.07 -17.38 17.02
C PRO A 70 7.12 -17.29 15.48
N ILE A 71 6.56 -16.22 14.92
CA ILE A 71 6.63 -15.92 13.48
C ILE A 71 7.51 -14.69 13.29
N SER A 72 8.62 -14.86 12.57
CA SER A 72 9.58 -13.78 12.29
C SER A 72 9.55 -13.38 10.82
N PHE A 73 9.77 -12.09 10.56
CA PHE A 73 9.86 -11.53 9.21
C PHE A 73 10.60 -10.19 9.22
N VAL A 74 11.03 -9.74 8.05
CA VAL A 74 11.71 -8.44 7.90
C VAL A 74 11.02 -7.62 6.83
N ILE A 75 10.74 -6.36 7.15
CA ILE A 75 10.29 -5.37 6.17
C ILE A 75 11.34 -4.27 5.99
N PHE A 76 11.39 -3.66 4.81
CA PHE A 76 12.15 -2.44 4.58
C PHE A 76 11.29 -1.21 4.89
N GLY A 77 11.82 -0.33 5.74
CA GLY A 77 11.27 0.99 6.03
C GLY A 77 12.09 2.10 5.40
N ASN A 78 11.82 3.34 5.83
CA ASN A 78 12.46 4.52 5.26
C ASN A 78 14.00 4.49 5.36
N ASN A 79 14.66 4.91 4.28
CA ASN A 79 16.10 4.78 4.03
C ASN A 79 16.62 3.33 4.04
N SER A 80 15.81 2.37 3.60
CA SER A 80 16.15 0.93 3.58
C SER A 80 16.52 0.38 4.96
N VAL A 81 15.95 0.95 6.02
CA VAL A 81 16.09 0.40 7.36
C VAL A 81 15.38 -0.95 7.39
N ALA A 82 16.13 -2.02 7.62
CA ALA A 82 15.56 -3.33 7.85
C ALA A 82 14.91 -3.36 9.24
N ILE A 83 13.61 -3.65 9.28
CA ILE A 83 12.80 -3.73 10.49
C ILE A 83 12.47 -5.21 10.71
N ALA A 84 13.19 -5.83 11.63
CA ALA A 84 12.96 -7.20 12.03
C ALA A 84 11.78 -7.27 13.00
N ARG A 85 10.74 -8.04 12.68
CA ARG A 85 9.55 -8.24 13.49
C ARG A 85 9.37 -9.68 13.90
N VAL A 86 8.86 -9.87 15.11
CA VAL A 86 8.47 -11.19 15.62
C VAL A 86 7.12 -11.09 16.30
N MET A 87 6.19 -11.95 15.88
CA MET A 87 4.96 -12.23 16.62
C MET A 87 5.25 -13.33 17.63
N VAL A 88 4.91 -13.10 18.89
CA VAL A 88 5.05 -14.05 20.00
C VAL A 88 3.75 -14.11 20.81
N ALA A 89 3.62 -15.14 21.65
CA ALA A 89 2.49 -15.24 22.58
C ALA A 89 2.42 -14.01 23.51
N PRO A 90 1.22 -13.58 23.98
CA PRO A 90 1.05 -12.34 24.76
C PRO A 90 2.01 -12.13 25.93
N ASP A 91 2.32 -13.20 26.66
CA ASP A 91 3.13 -13.18 27.87
C ASP A 91 4.59 -13.59 27.62
N GLN A 92 4.98 -13.84 26.37
CA GLN A 92 6.35 -14.19 26.01
C GLN A 92 7.21 -12.93 25.86
N ASP A 93 8.43 -12.98 26.42
CA ASP A 93 9.42 -11.92 26.25
C ASP A 93 9.90 -11.83 24.79
N CYS A 94 10.23 -10.62 24.34
CA CYS A 94 10.78 -10.43 23.01
C CYS A 94 12.11 -11.18 22.85
N PRO A 95 12.23 -12.07 21.84
CA PRO A 95 13.49 -12.76 21.57
C PRO A 95 14.55 -11.74 21.14
N LYS A 96 15.81 -12.00 21.48
CA LYS A 96 16.91 -11.15 21.02
C LYS A 96 17.12 -11.33 19.51
N VAL A 97 17.42 -10.24 18.83
CA VAL A 97 17.87 -10.24 17.45
C VAL A 97 19.40 -10.21 17.40
N MET A 98 19.98 -11.13 16.65
CA MET A 98 21.42 -11.21 16.37
C MET A 98 21.64 -10.91 14.89
N VAL A 99 22.70 -10.16 14.56
CA VAL A 99 23.12 -9.94 13.17
C VAL A 99 24.51 -10.52 12.99
N ALA A 100 24.66 -11.37 11.97
CA ALA A 100 25.96 -11.80 11.49
C ALA A 100 26.28 -11.11 10.17
N ASP A 101 27.51 -10.63 10.06
CA ASP A 101 28.09 -10.35 8.75
C ASP A 101 28.47 -11.72 8.16
N GLY A 102 28.02 -12.06 6.96
CA GLY A 102 28.12 -13.42 6.36
C GLY A 102 29.51 -14.08 6.26
N ALA A 103 30.54 -13.48 6.86
CA ALA A 103 31.89 -13.99 7.06
C ALA A 103 32.18 -14.54 8.48
N SER A 104 31.30 -14.34 9.49
CA SER A 104 31.50 -14.86 10.85
C SER A 104 30.21 -15.36 11.51
N THR A 105 30.24 -16.56 12.08
CA THR A 105 29.15 -17.09 12.92
C THR A 105 29.08 -16.45 14.31
N GLU A 106 30.05 -15.63 14.69
CA GLU A 106 30.01 -14.81 15.90
C GLU A 106 29.25 -13.52 15.57
N GLY A 107 27.93 -13.60 15.53
CA GLY A 107 27.07 -12.42 15.40
C GLY A 107 27.31 -11.44 16.54
N TYR A 108 27.19 -10.15 16.28
CA TYR A 108 27.23 -9.14 17.33
C TYR A 108 25.80 -8.81 17.78
N ASP A 109 25.62 -8.61 19.08
CA ASP A 109 24.35 -8.15 19.63
C ASP A 109 23.96 -6.80 19.00
N VAL A 110 22.82 -6.77 18.31
CA VAL A 110 22.20 -5.55 17.81
C VAL A 110 21.34 -4.96 18.94
N PRO A 111 21.04 -3.65 18.95
CA PRO A 111 20.34 -3.03 20.06
C PRO A 111 18.97 -3.67 20.32
N ILE A 112 18.61 -3.69 21.61
CA ILE A 112 17.32 -4.01 22.25
C ILE A 112 16.18 -4.25 21.24
N THR A 113 15.77 -5.51 21.11
CA THR A 113 14.44 -5.83 20.59
C THR A 113 13.42 -5.24 21.54
N THR A 114 12.66 -4.27 21.03
CA THR A 114 11.63 -3.57 21.81
C THR A 114 10.29 -4.18 21.52
N LEU A 115 9.46 -4.21 22.54
CA LEU A 115 8.04 -4.48 22.39
C LEU A 115 7.39 -3.33 21.59
N ARG A 116 6.88 -3.65 20.39
CA ARG A 116 6.11 -2.72 19.55
C ARG A 116 4.72 -2.52 20.15
N ALA A 117 4.05 -3.62 20.45
CA ALA A 117 2.74 -3.61 21.11
C ALA A 117 2.53 -4.92 21.89
N ARG A 118 1.86 -4.82 23.05
CA ARG A 118 1.19 -5.98 23.66
C ARG A 118 -0.23 -5.97 23.18
N GLY A 119 -0.60 -6.99 22.46
CA GLY A 119 -1.97 -7.22 22.11
C GLY A 119 -2.70 -8.02 23.18
N ASP A 120 -3.99 -7.73 23.31
CA ASP A 120 -4.90 -8.47 24.15
C ASP A 120 -6.28 -8.50 23.48
N ALA A 121 -7.22 -9.22 24.08
CA ALA A 121 -8.58 -9.31 23.60
C ALA A 121 -9.38 -7.99 23.72
N THR A 122 -8.82 -6.97 24.37
CA THR A 122 -9.42 -5.65 24.56
C THR A 122 -8.88 -4.60 23.58
N LEU A 123 -7.82 -4.92 22.82
CA LEU A 123 -7.49 -4.16 21.61
C LEU A 123 -8.73 -4.09 20.72
N PRO A 124 -8.95 -2.98 19.99
CA PRO A 124 -10.22 -2.69 19.30
C PRO A 124 -10.70 -3.80 18.37
N ARG A 125 -9.76 -4.62 17.91
CA ARG A 125 -9.99 -5.70 16.95
C ARG A 125 -9.37 -7.05 17.34
N ALA A 126 -9.13 -7.31 18.64
CA ALA A 126 -8.65 -8.60 19.16
C ALA A 126 -7.39 -9.17 18.46
N PHE A 127 -6.22 -8.56 18.74
CA PHE A 127 -4.91 -9.12 18.40
C PHE A 127 -4.26 -9.69 19.66
N PRO A 128 -4.49 -10.95 20.04
CA PRO A 128 -3.97 -11.59 21.25
C PRO A 128 -2.51 -12.04 21.09
N ILE A 129 -1.64 -11.18 20.57
CA ILE A 129 -0.21 -11.47 20.39
C ILE A 129 0.61 -10.28 20.84
N SER A 130 1.84 -10.55 21.26
CA SER A 130 2.84 -9.49 21.41
C SER A 130 3.63 -9.38 20.11
N VAL A 131 3.82 -8.15 19.63
CA VAL A 131 4.66 -7.86 18.47
C VAL A 131 5.93 -7.20 18.96
N CYS A 132 7.06 -7.82 18.64
CA CYS A 132 8.39 -7.33 18.95
C CYS A 132 9.03 -6.79 17.68
N GLU A 133 9.83 -5.75 17.82
CA GLU A 133 10.49 -5.08 16.70
C GLU A 133 11.93 -4.71 17.05
N THR A 134 12.82 -4.87 16.07
CA THR A 134 14.17 -4.30 16.09
C THR A 134 14.41 -3.55 14.78
N LYS A 135 14.67 -2.24 14.88
CA LYS A 135 15.13 -1.46 13.75
C LYS A 135 16.63 -1.61 13.64
N LEU A 136 17.09 -2.22 12.55
CA LEU A 136 18.51 -2.38 12.26
C LEU A 136 19.03 -1.08 11.67
N VAL A 137 19.10 -0.05 12.52
CA VAL A 137 19.71 1.23 12.17
C VAL A 137 21.21 1.05 12.28
N THR A 138 21.97 1.45 11.27
CA THR A 138 23.17 2.18 11.65
C THR A 138 23.51 3.32 10.67
N GLN A 139 23.93 4.43 11.26
CA GLN A 139 24.74 5.46 10.62
C GLN A 139 26.17 4.96 10.29
N ALA A 140 26.56 3.78 10.79
CA ALA A 140 27.89 3.17 10.68
C ALA A 140 28.00 2.02 9.64
N GLN A 141 26.88 1.49 9.11
CA GLN A 141 26.82 0.43 8.08
C GLN A 141 26.86 0.99 6.65
N LYS A 142 26.94 2.31 6.48
CA LYS A 142 27.18 2.95 5.17
C LYS A 142 28.53 2.54 4.54
N GLU A 143 29.43 1.93 5.32
CA GLU A 143 30.81 1.67 4.91
C GLU A 143 31.13 0.17 4.65
N ALA A 144 30.21 -0.77 4.93
CA ALA A 144 30.41 -2.19 4.64
C ALA A 144 29.21 -2.78 3.89
N TRP A 145 29.32 -2.77 2.56
CA TRP A 145 28.34 -3.23 1.58
C TRP A 145 28.35 -4.76 1.49
N SER A 146 27.91 -5.43 2.54
CA SER A 146 27.77 -6.89 2.57
C SER A 146 26.38 -7.30 3.03
N ASN A 147 25.87 -8.37 2.43
CA ASN A 147 24.66 -9.04 2.90
C ASN A 147 24.82 -9.42 4.38
N ARG A 148 23.72 -9.31 5.12
CA ARG A 148 23.67 -9.60 6.56
C ARG A 148 22.64 -10.67 6.83
N ASP A 149 22.99 -11.61 7.70
CA ASP A 149 22.05 -12.60 8.21
C ASP A 149 21.46 -12.07 9.53
N ILE A 150 20.13 -12.07 9.62
CA ILE A 150 19.40 -11.79 10.86
C ILE A 150 18.93 -13.11 11.46
N TYR A 151 19.24 -13.32 12.74
CA TYR A 151 18.78 -14.45 13.52
C TYR A 151 17.98 -13.98 14.73
N PHE A 152 17.07 -14.82 15.20
CA PHE A 152 16.32 -14.57 16.42
C PHE A 152 16.65 -15.67 17.43
N GLU A 153 16.91 -15.28 18.69
CA GLU A 153 17.21 -16.24 19.76
C GLU A 153 16.07 -17.25 19.93
N GLY A 154 16.39 -18.54 19.78
CA GLY A 154 15.40 -19.61 19.90
C GLY A 154 14.53 -19.84 18.66
N ILE A 155 14.82 -19.18 17.53
CA ILE A 155 14.13 -19.38 16.25
C ILE A 155 15.17 -19.87 15.23
N ASP A 156 14.96 -21.08 14.69
CA ASP A 156 15.87 -21.70 13.70
C ASP A 156 15.60 -21.16 12.29
N GLN A 157 15.79 -19.85 12.09
CA GLN A 157 15.56 -19.12 10.85
C GLN A 157 16.58 -17.99 10.68
N ASN A 158 16.97 -17.73 9.43
CA ASN A 158 17.76 -16.56 9.06
C ASN A 158 17.15 -15.83 7.86
N VAL A 159 17.05 -14.50 7.97
CA VAL A 159 16.66 -13.63 6.86
C VAL A 159 17.91 -12.92 6.36
N VAL A 160 18.18 -13.03 5.06
CA VAL A 160 19.28 -12.32 4.41
C VAL A 160 18.82 -10.94 4.01
N ILE A 161 19.50 -9.90 4.48
CA ILE A 161 19.25 -8.52 4.05
C ILE A 161 20.23 -8.15 2.94
N PRO A 162 19.75 -8.01 1.69
CA PRO A 162 20.59 -7.63 0.57
C PRO A 162 20.86 -6.12 0.60
N THR A 163 22.11 -5.74 0.34
CA THR A 163 22.48 -4.33 0.06
C THR A 163 22.50 -4.04 -1.44
N ASN A 164 22.67 -5.08 -2.26
CA ASN A 164 22.70 -5.01 -3.71
C ASN A 164 21.78 -6.07 -4.35
N PRO A 165 20.46 -6.04 -4.05
CA PRO A 165 19.51 -6.99 -4.61
C PRO A 165 19.51 -6.91 -6.14
N LYS A 166 19.46 -8.05 -6.84
CA LYS A 166 19.37 -8.15 -8.30
C LYS A 166 17.98 -8.56 -8.78
N ARG A 167 17.26 -9.38 -8.00
CA ARG A 167 15.99 -10.00 -8.40
C ARG A 167 14.90 -9.61 -7.41
N PHE A 168 13.81 -9.05 -7.93
CA PHE A 168 12.67 -8.59 -7.13
C PHE A 168 11.42 -9.35 -7.54
N LEU A 169 10.69 -9.89 -6.57
CA LEU A 169 9.34 -10.40 -6.78
C LEU A 169 8.37 -9.23 -6.70
N LEU A 170 7.47 -9.08 -7.67
CA LEU A 170 6.42 -8.06 -7.68
C LEU A 170 5.05 -8.74 -7.65
N MET A 171 4.21 -8.35 -6.70
CA MET A 171 2.87 -8.90 -6.48
C MET A 171 2.01 -7.88 -5.72
N ALA A 172 0.68 -7.98 -5.79
CA ALA A 172 -0.26 -7.23 -4.98
C ALA A 172 -1.59 -7.98 -4.89
N ASP A 173 -2.52 -7.48 -4.06
CA ASP A 173 -3.89 -7.96 -4.00
C ASP A 173 -3.96 -9.47 -3.71
N THR A 174 -3.44 -9.85 -2.54
CA THR A 174 -3.17 -11.26 -2.20
C THR A 174 -4.25 -11.89 -1.34
N GLY A 175 -4.93 -11.10 -0.50
CA GLY A 175 -5.93 -11.64 0.40
C GLY A 175 -7.15 -12.19 -0.33
N MET A 176 -7.87 -13.10 0.34
CA MET A 176 -8.99 -13.82 -0.24
C MET A 176 -10.22 -12.92 -0.34
N ARG A 177 -10.72 -12.67 -1.56
CA ARG A 177 -11.79 -11.69 -1.77
C ARG A 177 -13.09 -12.05 -1.05
N VAL A 178 -13.54 -11.14 -0.19
CA VAL A 178 -14.80 -11.26 0.56
C VAL A 178 -15.56 -9.93 0.48
N LYS A 179 -16.73 -9.94 -0.16
CA LYS A 179 -17.61 -8.78 -0.33
C LYS A 179 -19.05 -9.09 0.09
N PRO A 180 -19.36 -9.03 1.40
CA PRO A 180 -20.71 -9.28 1.87
C PRO A 180 -21.66 -8.17 1.37
N LYS A 181 -22.86 -8.54 0.93
CA LYS A 181 -23.99 -7.64 0.68
C LYS A 181 -24.91 -7.68 1.89
N ASN A 182 -25.10 -6.55 2.57
CA ASN A 182 -26.09 -6.42 3.62
C ASN A 182 -27.35 -5.72 3.08
N LYS A 183 -28.22 -6.45 2.36
CA LYS A 183 -29.46 -5.88 1.77
C LYS A 183 -30.50 -5.48 2.81
N LEU A 184 -30.33 -5.86 4.08
CA LEU A 184 -31.35 -5.72 5.11
C LEU A 184 -31.45 -4.30 5.68
N CYS A 185 -30.41 -3.45 5.51
CA CYS A 185 -30.46 -2.05 5.93
C CYS A 185 -29.67 -1.13 4.99
N PRO A 186 -30.28 -0.63 3.91
CA PRO A 186 -29.63 0.29 2.97
C PRO A 186 -29.24 1.64 3.59
N ASP A 187 -29.76 1.98 4.78
CA ASP A 187 -29.50 3.25 5.47
C ASP A 187 -28.70 3.09 6.80
N GLY A 188 -28.17 1.90 7.07
CA GLY A 188 -27.46 1.66 8.33
C GLY A 188 -26.04 2.26 8.39
N PRO A 189 -25.38 2.32 9.57
CA PRO A 189 -24.03 2.89 9.69
C PRO A 189 -23.00 2.13 8.86
N LYS A 190 -21.94 2.82 8.42
CA LYS A 190 -20.77 2.17 7.82
C LYS A 190 -19.89 1.59 8.91
N LEU A 191 -19.77 0.27 8.93
CA LEU A 191 -18.84 -0.47 9.79
C LEU A 191 -17.83 -1.15 8.88
N TYR A 192 -16.56 -0.92 9.16
CA TYR A 192 -15.46 -1.32 8.29
C TYR A 192 -15.58 -0.81 6.82
N GLY A 193 -16.08 0.42 6.62
CA GLY A 193 -16.32 1.00 5.30
C GLY A 193 -17.54 0.43 4.55
N VAL A 194 -18.24 -0.55 5.12
CA VAL A 194 -19.40 -1.24 4.52
C VAL A 194 -20.69 -0.83 5.25
N GLN A 195 -21.74 -0.49 4.51
CA GLN A 195 -23.05 -0.07 5.04
C GLN A 195 -23.84 -1.25 5.64
N GLN A 196 -24.35 -1.11 6.87
CA GLN A 196 -24.85 -2.25 7.64
C GLN A 196 -25.96 -1.91 8.65
N CYS A 197 -26.84 -2.87 8.93
CA CYS A 197 -27.87 -2.76 9.97
C CYS A 197 -27.31 -2.47 11.36
N PRO A 198 -27.93 -1.56 12.15
CA PRO A 198 -27.83 -1.62 13.59
C PRO A 198 -28.38 -2.98 14.06
N ALA A 199 -27.61 -3.71 14.86
CA ALA A 199 -27.97 -5.05 15.33
C ALA A 199 -29.40 -5.09 15.91
N ASN A 200 -30.32 -5.81 15.25
CA ASN A 200 -31.56 -6.45 15.76
C ASN A 200 -32.57 -6.68 14.63
N LEU A 201 -32.37 -7.73 13.82
CA LEU A 201 -33.39 -8.23 12.89
C LEU A 201 -34.37 -9.17 13.61
N THR A 202 -35.61 -9.24 13.13
CA THR A 202 -36.73 -9.93 13.78
C THR A 202 -37.03 -11.31 13.19
N GLU A 203 -37.63 -12.19 14.00
CA GLU A 203 -37.98 -13.59 13.66
C GLU A 203 -38.89 -13.72 12.41
N ARG A 204 -39.58 -12.64 12.00
CA ARG A 204 -40.44 -12.59 10.81
C ARG A 204 -39.66 -12.45 9.50
N GLU A 205 -38.44 -11.96 9.57
CA GLU A 205 -37.51 -11.85 8.42
C GLU A 205 -36.74 -13.18 8.20
N LEU A 206 -37.08 -14.22 8.98
CA LEU A 206 -36.48 -15.56 8.97
C LEU A 206 -37.39 -16.66 8.37
N ASP A 207 -38.45 -16.31 7.63
CA ASP A 207 -39.28 -17.31 6.95
C ASP A 207 -38.42 -18.11 5.94
N ALA A 208 -38.55 -19.44 5.91
CA ALA A 208 -37.67 -20.32 5.12
C ALA A 208 -37.81 -20.07 3.61
N ASP A 209 -39.00 -19.67 3.15
CA ASP A 209 -39.24 -19.21 1.78
C ASP A 209 -38.61 -17.83 1.49
N TYR A 210 -38.30 -17.06 2.54
CA TYR A 210 -37.58 -15.78 2.48
C TYR A 210 -36.06 -15.97 2.57
N GLN A 211 -35.59 -17.04 3.23
CA GLN A 211 -34.17 -17.38 3.41
C GLN A 211 -33.49 -17.98 2.18
N GLU A 212 -34.14 -18.84 1.40
CA GLU A 212 -33.61 -19.25 0.08
C GLU A 212 -33.49 -18.06 -0.90
N GLY A 213 -34.31 -17.02 -0.70
CA GLY A 213 -34.24 -15.76 -1.44
C GLY A 213 -33.22 -14.74 -0.91
N LEU A 214 -32.83 -14.82 0.38
CA LEU A 214 -31.91 -13.87 1.03
C LEU A 214 -30.46 -14.37 1.07
N PHE A 215 -30.23 -15.67 1.19
CA PHE A 215 -28.90 -16.28 1.35
C PHE A 215 -28.40 -17.08 0.14
N GLY A 216 -29.16 -17.09 -0.96
CA GLY A 216 -28.64 -17.45 -2.29
C GLY A 216 -27.58 -16.45 -2.77
N SER A 217 -27.35 -16.31 -4.08
CA SER A 217 -26.40 -15.37 -4.73
C SER A 217 -26.50 -13.87 -4.33
N ASP A 218 -27.28 -13.55 -3.31
CA ASP A 218 -27.64 -12.26 -2.76
C ASP A 218 -26.90 -11.86 -1.46
N ILE A 219 -26.13 -12.75 -0.81
CA ILE A 219 -25.34 -12.44 0.41
C ILE A 219 -24.03 -11.70 0.17
N GLY A 220 -23.58 -11.60 -1.07
CA GLY A 220 -22.29 -11.02 -1.36
C GLY A 220 -21.61 -11.65 -2.56
N ASP A 221 -20.40 -11.19 -2.83
CA ASP A 221 -19.47 -11.79 -3.76
C ASP A 221 -18.28 -12.36 -2.97
N PHE A 222 -18.03 -13.65 -3.12
CA PHE A 222 -17.02 -14.39 -2.36
C PHE A 222 -16.16 -15.19 -3.33
N GLN A 223 -14.86 -15.23 -3.08
CA GLN A 223 -13.94 -16.10 -3.79
C GLN A 223 -14.07 -17.53 -3.26
N GLY A 224 -14.14 -18.49 -4.18
CA GLY A 224 -14.12 -19.92 -3.86
C GLY A 224 -12.76 -20.38 -3.33
N LEU A 225 -12.74 -21.49 -2.61
CA LEU A 225 -11.51 -22.05 -2.03
C LEU A 225 -10.58 -22.66 -3.07
N ASP A 226 -11.18 -23.18 -4.12
CA ASP A 226 -10.55 -23.69 -5.32
C ASP A 226 -10.17 -22.58 -6.32
N GLU A 227 -10.42 -21.31 -5.98
CA GLU A 227 -10.09 -20.13 -6.79
C GLU A 227 -9.00 -19.25 -6.14
N TRP A 228 -8.65 -19.47 -4.87
CA TRP A 228 -7.65 -18.69 -4.14
C TRP A 228 -6.35 -19.49 -3.99
N HIS A 229 -5.34 -19.17 -4.81
CA HIS A 229 -4.09 -19.93 -4.90
C HIS A 229 -2.86 -19.18 -4.39
N PHE A 230 -3.04 -18.24 -3.45
CA PHE A 230 -1.95 -17.37 -3.00
C PHE A 230 -0.73 -18.17 -2.46
N ALA A 231 -0.94 -19.20 -1.63
CA ALA A 231 0.17 -19.99 -1.08
C ALA A 231 0.94 -20.71 -2.19
N THR A 232 0.24 -21.39 -3.11
CA THR A 232 0.85 -22.05 -4.27
C THR A 232 1.63 -21.08 -5.16
N VAL A 233 1.04 -19.92 -5.49
CA VAL A 233 1.70 -18.89 -6.29
C VAL A 233 2.98 -18.41 -5.59
N LEU A 234 2.93 -18.19 -4.28
CA LEU A 234 4.08 -17.75 -3.49
C LEU A 234 5.16 -18.84 -3.39
N ASP A 235 4.79 -20.11 -3.23
CA ASP A 235 5.72 -21.25 -3.25
C ASP A 235 6.53 -21.31 -4.54
N HIS A 236 5.87 -21.11 -5.69
CA HIS A 236 6.56 -21.03 -6.97
C HIS A 236 7.41 -19.76 -7.09
N ALA A 237 6.90 -18.62 -6.62
CA ALA A 237 7.62 -17.36 -6.67
C ALA A 237 8.97 -17.42 -5.95
N PHE A 238 9.05 -18.14 -4.82
CA PHE A 238 10.28 -18.28 -4.06
C PHE A 238 11.30 -19.23 -4.73
N GLN A 239 10.90 -20.03 -5.73
CA GLN A 239 11.81 -20.80 -6.58
C GLN A 239 12.57 -19.92 -7.59
N GLU A 240 12.16 -18.66 -7.76
CA GLU A 240 12.79 -17.71 -8.68
C GLU A 240 14.09 -17.10 -8.14
N ASN A 241 14.54 -17.49 -6.94
CA ASN A 241 15.75 -16.97 -6.27
C ASN A 241 15.74 -15.43 -6.17
N VAL A 242 14.66 -14.87 -5.66
CA VAL A 242 14.52 -13.43 -5.47
C VAL A 242 15.29 -12.94 -4.24
N ASP A 243 15.69 -11.68 -4.24
CA ASP A 243 16.40 -11.04 -3.13
C ASP A 243 15.47 -10.20 -2.23
N VAL A 244 14.40 -9.65 -2.81
CA VAL A 244 13.41 -8.79 -2.14
C VAL A 244 12.03 -9.04 -2.73
N VAL A 245 11.01 -9.06 -1.88
CA VAL A 245 9.61 -9.10 -2.32
C VAL A 245 8.98 -7.70 -2.20
N VAL A 246 8.32 -7.24 -3.26
CA VAL A 246 7.53 -6.01 -3.29
C VAL A 246 6.05 -6.37 -3.38
N MET A 247 5.31 -6.18 -2.29
CA MET A 247 3.87 -6.46 -2.21
C MET A 247 3.08 -5.16 -2.23
N ALA A 248 2.43 -4.81 -3.34
CA ALA A 248 1.83 -3.49 -3.54
C ALA A 248 0.43 -3.34 -2.89
N GLY A 249 0.26 -3.76 -1.63
CA GLY A 249 -0.96 -3.56 -0.84
C GLY A 249 -2.05 -4.63 -1.03
N ASP A 250 -3.13 -4.49 -0.26
CA ASP A 250 -4.30 -5.37 -0.24
C ASP A 250 -3.97 -6.81 0.20
N TYR A 251 -3.61 -6.94 1.48
CA TYR A 251 -3.24 -8.19 2.14
C TYR A 251 -4.43 -8.87 2.80
N LEU A 252 -5.37 -8.08 3.32
CA LEU A 252 -6.55 -8.56 4.03
C LEU A 252 -7.82 -8.18 3.24
N TYR A 253 -8.66 -9.17 2.93
CA TYR A 253 -9.96 -8.92 2.30
C TYR A 253 -11.15 -9.25 3.21
N ARG A 254 -10.88 -9.82 4.40
CA ARG A 254 -11.86 -10.18 5.41
C ARG A 254 -12.35 -9.03 6.30
N GLN A 255 -12.00 -7.78 6.01
CA GLN A 255 -12.30 -6.62 6.87
C GLN A 255 -13.78 -6.38 7.21
N GLY A 256 -14.73 -7.03 6.54
CA GLY A 256 -16.17 -6.85 6.81
C GLY A 256 -16.57 -7.32 8.22
N VAL A 257 -17.70 -6.85 8.74
CA VAL A 257 -18.28 -7.48 9.95
C VAL A 257 -18.85 -8.85 9.58
N CYS A 258 -19.00 -9.70 10.58
CA CYS A 258 -19.83 -10.87 10.44
C CYS A 258 -21.30 -10.49 10.23
N PRO A 259 -22.02 -11.06 9.25
CA PRO A 259 -23.45 -10.86 9.07
C PRO A 259 -24.22 -11.26 10.35
N ASN A 260 -24.57 -10.29 11.19
CA ASN A 260 -25.21 -10.55 12.48
C ASN A 260 -26.73 -10.69 12.29
N VAL A 261 -27.22 -11.93 12.32
CA VAL A 261 -28.65 -12.25 12.33
C VAL A 261 -29.00 -12.76 13.73
N THR A 262 -29.99 -12.16 14.39
CA THR A 262 -30.42 -12.55 15.74
C THR A 262 -30.76 -14.05 15.78
N GLY A 263 -30.03 -14.82 16.59
CA GLY A 263 -30.24 -16.26 16.73
C GLY A 263 -29.45 -17.16 15.75
N VAL A 264 -28.63 -16.57 14.88
CA VAL A 264 -27.65 -17.29 14.05
C VAL A 264 -26.25 -16.91 14.52
N ASP A 265 -25.49 -17.91 14.95
CA ASP A 265 -24.10 -17.69 15.35
C ASP A 265 -23.28 -17.25 14.14
N CYS A 266 -22.40 -16.27 14.37
CA CYS A 266 -21.44 -15.84 13.37
C CYS A 266 -20.57 -17.02 12.93
N VAL A 267 -20.70 -17.44 11.67
CA VAL A 267 -19.87 -18.50 11.11
C VAL A 267 -18.58 -17.93 10.52
N PRO A 268 -17.44 -18.65 10.67
CA PRO A 268 -16.21 -18.32 9.96
C PRO A 268 -16.45 -18.26 8.47
N ILE A 269 -15.78 -17.34 7.79
CA ILE A 269 -15.79 -17.30 6.33
C ILE A 269 -15.20 -18.62 5.85
N ASN A 270 -15.98 -19.31 5.02
CA ASN A 270 -15.64 -20.61 4.43
C ASN A 270 -15.44 -21.76 5.47
N GLY A 271 -16.17 -21.74 6.60
CA GLY A 271 -16.21 -22.84 7.57
C GLY A 271 -17.45 -23.76 7.46
N PRO A 272 -17.37 -25.09 7.67
CA PRO A 272 -16.21 -25.98 7.54
C PRO A 272 -16.39 -27.07 6.46
N PRO A 273 -15.43 -27.27 5.53
CA PRO A 273 -15.04 -28.62 5.13
C PRO A 273 -14.26 -29.28 6.28
N SER A 274 -14.35 -30.61 6.43
CA SER A 274 -13.65 -31.36 7.48
C SER A 274 -12.13 -31.22 7.37
N PHE A 275 -11.47 -30.73 8.43
CA PHE A 275 -10.01 -30.61 8.56
C PHE A 275 -9.26 -31.95 8.68
N GLU A 276 -9.98 -33.09 8.68
CA GLU A 276 -9.41 -34.42 8.91
C GLU A 276 -8.46 -34.90 7.81
N ASP A 277 -8.31 -34.15 6.71
CA ASP A 277 -7.53 -34.54 5.52
C ASP A 277 -6.21 -33.76 5.31
N ILE A 278 -5.80 -32.83 6.19
CA ILE A 278 -4.50 -32.14 6.04
C ILE A 278 -3.36 -33.01 6.57
N ALA A 279 -2.48 -33.47 5.68
CA ALA A 279 -1.30 -34.23 6.10
C ALA A 279 -0.33 -33.33 6.90
N PRO A 280 0.34 -33.86 7.95
CA PRO A 280 1.34 -33.09 8.69
C PRO A 280 2.44 -32.53 7.78
N GLY A 281 2.62 -31.21 7.78
CA GLY A 281 3.67 -30.52 7.01
C GLY A 281 3.23 -29.93 5.66
N GLU A 282 1.96 -30.07 5.27
CA GLU A 282 1.40 -29.43 4.07
C GLU A 282 0.76 -28.08 4.41
N VAL A 283 1.16 -27.02 3.70
CA VAL A 283 0.45 -25.73 3.73
C VAL A 283 -0.70 -25.83 2.75
N ILE A 284 -1.92 -25.64 3.23
CA ILE A 284 -3.09 -25.57 2.37
C ILE A 284 -3.35 -24.12 1.95
N ASN A 285 -3.83 -23.94 0.72
CA ASN A 285 -4.13 -22.61 0.19
C ASN A 285 -5.20 -21.85 0.98
N PHE A 286 -6.00 -22.54 1.80
CA PHE A 286 -7.15 -21.92 2.44
C PHE A 286 -7.31 -22.33 3.90
N LEU A 287 -7.56 -21.34 4.77
CA LEU A 287 -8.06 -21.55 6.12
C LEU A 287 -9.40 -20.82 6.32
N PRO A 288 -10.38 -21.44 7.03
CA PRO A 288 -11.44 -20.69 7.66
C PRO A 288 -10.85 -19.54 8.46
N GLY A 289 -11.58 -18.45 8.53
CA GLY A 289 -11.11 -17.26 9.22
C GLY A 289 -12.27 -16.39 9.61
N THR A 290 -12.09 -15.66 10.70
CA THR A 290 -13.10 -14.75 11.21
C THR A 290 -13.19 -13.49 10.35
N TRP A 291 -14.38 -12.92 10.35
CA TRP A 291 -14.64 -11.61 9.77
C TRP A 291 -13.95 -10.50 10.60
N GLY A 292 -13.46 -9.47 9.93
CA GLY A 292 -12.91 -8.25 10.52
C GLY A 292 -11.37 -8.18 10.52
N ASP A 293 -10.87 -7.02 10.91
CA ASP A 293 -9.44 -6.71 11.06
C ASP A 293 -8.84 -7.29 12.34
N ASN A 294 -8.74 -8.62 12.44
CA ASN A 294 -8.26 -9.31 13.63
C ASN A 294 -7.18 -10.32 13.30
N LEU A 295 -6.51 -10.86 14.33
CA LEU A 295 -5.40 -11.80 14.13
C LEU A 295 -5.79 -13.03 13.30
N ALA A 296 -6.98 -13.59 13.52
CA ALA A 296 -7.42 -14.77 12.78
C ALA A 296 -7.68 -14.47 11.29
N GLY A 297 -8.19 -13.27 10.96
CA GLY A 297 -8.31 -12.80 9.58
C GLY A 297 -6.95 -12.61 8.91
N TRP A 298 -6.02 -11.91 9.56
CA TRP A 298 -4.65 -11.70 9.07
C TRP A 298 -3.86 -13.01 8.95
N TRP A 299 -4.07 -13.93 9.88
CA TRP A 299 -3.50 -15.27 9.82
C TRP A 299 -4.00 -16.02 8.60
N ALA A 300 -5.31 -16.06 8.37
CA ALA A 300 -5.91 -16.80 7.26
C ALA A 300 -5.53 -16.22 5.89
N ASP A 301 -5.57 -14.89 5.70
CA ASP A 301 -5.37 -14.26 4.38
C ASP A 301 -3.90 -14.07 4.01
N PHE A 302 -3.01 -13.89 5.00
CA PHE A 302 -1.64 -13.47 4.71
C PHE A 302 -0.58 -14.30 5.43
N PHE A 303 -0.60 -14.35 6.76
CA PHE A 303 0.52 -14.92 7.50
C PHE A 303 0.61 -16.43 7.41
N TYR A 304 -0.50 -17.17 7.39
CA TYR A 304 -0.48 -18.62 7.19
C TYR A 304 0.02 -19.01 5.79
N PRO A 305 -0.55 -18.50 4.67
CA PRO A 305 -0.06 -18.87 3.34
C PRO A 305 1.38 -18.40 3.10
N ALA A 306 1.83 -17.32 3.75
CA ALA A 306 3.18 -16.78 3.56
C ALA A 306 4.21 -17.21 4.63
N HIS A 307 3.85 -17.92 5.69
CA HIS A 307 4.73 -18.06 6.87
C HIS A 307 6.10 -18.69 6.53
N GLN A 308 6.16 -19.67 5.63
CA GLN A 308 7.41 -20.33 5.26
C GLN A 308 8.40 -19.36 4.60
N HIS A 309 7.87 -18.40 3.86
CA HIS A 309 8.59 -17.47 2.99
C HIS A 309 8.89 -16.13 3.66
N LEU A 310 7.99 -15.66 4.54
CA LEU A 310 8.21 -14.49 5.40
C LEU A 310 9.50 -14.58 6.24
N ARG A 311 9.97 -15.82 6.46
CA ARG A 311 11.11 -16.16 7.31
C ARG A 311 12.46 -16.20 6.58
N SER A 312 12.50 -15.95 5.27
CA SER A 312 13.74 -16.08 4.46
C SER A 312 14.14 -14.82 3.70
N ILE A 313 13.19 -13.99 3.26
CA ILE A 313 13.43 -12.85 2.36
C ILE A 313 12.74 -11.60 2.90
N PRO A 314 13.34 -10.39 2.80
CA PRO A 314 12.70 -9.15 3.23
C PRO A 314 11.64 -8.63 2.25
N PHE A 315 10.66 -7.92 2.80
CA PHE A 315 9.49 -7.41 2.08
C PHE A 315 9.45 -5.87 2.05
N ILE A 316 8.91 -5.31 0.96
CA ILE A 316 8.44 -3.93 0.86
C ILE A 316 6.92 -3.99 0.86
N THR A 317 6.28 -3.35 1.84
CA THR A 317 4.85 -3.52 2.15
C THR A 317 4.08 -2.19 2.20
N PRO A 318 3.90 -1.47 1.07
CA PRO A 318 2.95 -0.37 0.98
C PRO A 318 1.54 -0.78 1.41
N LYS A 319 0.76 0.23 1.78
CA LYS A 319 -0.61 0.09 2.29
C LYS A 319 -1.61 0.14 1.14
N GLY A 320 -2.53 -0.82 1.09
CA GLY A 320 -3.64 -0.85 0.13
C GLY A 320 -4.89 -0.16 0.65
N ASN A 321 -5.90 0.03 -0.22
CA ASN A 321 -7.17 0.61 0.23
C ASN A 321 -7.95 -0.35 1.13
N HIS A 322 -7.65 -1.66 1.13
CA HIS A 322 -8.16 -2.60 2.12
C HIS A 322 -7.53 -2.44 3.51
N GLU A 323 -6.37 -1.80 3.59
CA GLU A 323 -5.69 -1.47 4.83
C GLU A 323 -5.93 -0.02 5.29
N ASP A 324 -6.96 0.65 4.78
CA ASP A 324 -7.50 1.85 5.44
C ASP A 324 -7.95 1.49 6.88
N CYS A 325 -7.82 2.43 7.80
CA CYS A 325 -8.24 2.37 9.19
C CYS A 325 -9.72 2.11 9.39
N THR A 326 -10.54 2.53 8.41
CA THR A 326 -11.93 2.12 8.37
C THR A 326 -12.09 0.67 7.89
N ARG A 327 -11.04 -0.12 7.69
CA ARG A 327 -11.05 -1.46 7.11
C ARG A 327 -10.05 -2.36 7.86
N GLY A 328 -8.94 -2.76 7.23
CA GLY A 328 -7.85 -3.58 7.78
C GLY A 328 -6.68 -2.79 8.39
N GLY A 329 -6.82 -1.48 8.56
CA GLY A 329 -5.69 -0.63 8.88
C GLY A 329 -5.10 -0.81 10.28
N HIS A 330 -5.86 -1.27 11.27
CA HIS A 330 -5.33 -1.53 12.60
C HIS A 330 -4.31 -2.69 12.52
N GLY A 331 -4.67 -3.80 11.89
CA GLY A 331 -3.74 -4.90 11.68
C GLY A 331 -2.54 -4.52 10.81
N TYR A 332 -2.73 -3.73 9.75
CA TYR A 332 -1.60 -3.24 8.94
C TYR A 332 -0.63 -2.41 9.77
N MET A 333 -1.11 -1.45 10.55
CA MET A 333 -0.27 -0.60 11.40
C MET A 333 0.47 -1.40 12.48
N LEU A 334 -0.16 -2.45 13.00
CA LEU A 334 0.47 -3.34 13.97
C LEU A 334 1.55 -4.24 13.34
N LEU A 335 1.25 -4.84 12.18
CA LEU A 335 2.00 -5.97 11.61
C LEU A 335 2.95 -5.57 10.48
N LEU A 336 2.55 -4.67 9.56
CA LEU A 336 3.25 -4.42 8.29
C LEU A 336 3.70 -2.96 8.07
N ALA A 337 3.14 -1.97 8.76
CA ALA A 337 3.53 -0.56 8.55
C ALA A 337 4.98 -0.30 8.99
N GLU A 338 5.77 0.44 8.22
CA GLU A 338 7.18 0.73 8.57
C GLU A 338 7.34 1.73 9.73
N SER A 339 6.32 2.56 9.95
CA SER A 339 6.32 3.63 10.94
C SER A 339 6.44 3.11 12.39
N ASP A 340 6.92 3.99 13.27
CA ASP A 340 6.89 3.73 14.72
C ASP A 340 5.46 3.49 15.18
N TYR A 341 5.27 2.48 16.03
CA TYR A 341 3.97 2.26 16.66
C TYR A 341 3.74 3.32 17.75
N PRO A 342 2.60 4.02 17.77
CA PRO A 342 2.36 5.08 18.73
C PRO A 342 2.36 4.52 20.17
N VAL A 343 3.34 4.96 20.97
CA VAL A 343 3.52 4.52 22.37
C VAL A 343 2.38 5.11 23.23
N ASN A 344 1.65 4.25 23.97
CA ASN A 344 0.59 4.54 24.98
C ASN A 344 -0.89 4.35 24.59
N THR A 345 -1.24 3.76 23.44
CA THR A 345 -2.66 3.49 23.12
C THR A 345 -3.12 2.12 23.65
N ARG A 346 -3.45 2.03 24.96
CA ARG A 346 -4.25 0.91 25.51
C ARG A 346 -5.74 1.01 25.15
N ALA A 347 -6.17 2.09 24.52
CA ALA A 347 -7.54 2.31 24.05
C ALA A 347 -7.47 2.76 22.60
N GLY A 348 -8.11 2.00 21.70
CA GLY A 348 -8.10 2.23 20.26
C GLY A 348 -8.47 3.64 19.86
N ASP A 349 -7.56 4.30 19.15
CA ASP A 349 -7.59 4.28 17.68
C ASP A 349 -6.22 4.74 17.16
N TYR A 350 -5.32 3.80 16.94
CA TYR A 350 -3.95 4.13 16.47
C TYR A 350 -3.86 4.26 14.95
N CYS A 351 -4.97 3.99 14.25
CA CYS A 351 -5.01 4.06 12.80
C CYS A 351 -5.65 5.39 12.36
N GLU A 352 -6.71 5.86 13.02
CA GLU A 352 -7.40 7.10 12.66
C GLU A 352 -6.45 8.31 12.53
N GLY A 353 -6.45 8.93 11.34
CA GLY A 353 -5.67 10.14 11.04
C GLY A 353 -4.19 9.90 10.67
N TYR A 354 -3.72 8.66 10.60
CA TYR A 354 -2.33 8.34 10.25
C TYR A 354 -2.19 7.90 8.79
N PHE A 355 -1.66 8.81 7.97
CA PHE A 355 -1.01 8.42 6.73
C PHE A 355 0.36 7.85 7.04
N VAL A 356 0.73 6.75 6.37
CA VAL A 356 2.15 6.41 6.30
C VAL A 356 2.80 7.45 5.39
N GLY A 357 3.79 8.18 5.91
CA GLY A 357 4.50 9.20 5.13
C GLY A 357 5.20 8.59 3.92
N THR A 358 5.72 9.42 3.00
CA THR A 358 6.53 8.86 1.91
C THR A 358 7.82 8.28 2.47
N TYR A 359 8.20 7.10 1.98
CA TYR A 359 9.45 6.48 2.36
C TYR A 359 10.23 6.05 1.13
N ARG A 360 11.53 6.25 1.20
CA ARG A 360 12.47 5.85 0.16
C ARG A 360 13.27 4.65 0.63
N MET A 361 13.51 3.71 -0.27
CA MET A 361 14.28 2.50 0.00
C MET A 361 15.43 2.43 -1.01
N PRO A 362 16.53 3.16 -0.75
CA PRO A 362 17.71 3.13 -1.59
C PRO A 362 18.48 1.80 -1.46
N PHE A 363 18.81 1.21 -2.60
CA PHE A 363 19.77 0.12 -2.75
C PHE A 363 20.98 0.62 -3.56
N GLU A 364 21.93 -0.26 -3.89
CA GLU A 364 23.15 0.12 -4.60
C GLU A 364 22.90 0.83 -5.94
N HIS A 365 21.93 0.38 -6.72
CA HIS A 365 21.73 0.84 -8.11
C HIS A 365 20.32 1.40 -8.39
N GLU A 366 19.36 1.14 -7.50
CA GLU A 366 17.98 1.57 -7.61
C GLU A 366 17.43 2.03 -6.28
N GLN A 367 16.32 2.75 -6.34
CA GLN A 367 15.56 3.14 -5.18
C GLN A 367 14.09 2.88 -5.42
N PHE A 368 13.41 2.33 -4.42
CA PHE A 368 11.95 2.30 -4.39
C PHE A 368 11.44 3.51 -3.63
N LEU A 369 10.44 4.20 -4.20
CA LEU A 369 9.77 5.35 -3.64
C LEU A 369 8.33 4.93 -3.35
N SER A 370 7.99 4.84 -2.08
CA SER A 370 6.64 4.44 -1.68
C SER A 370 5.84 5.58 -1.07
N LEU A 371 4.54 5.55 -1.33
CA LEU A 371 3.56 6.45 -0.74
C LEU A 371 2.30 5.65 -0.33
N ASP A 372 1.55 6.23 0.59
CA ASP A 372 0.23 5.75 1.03
C ASP A 372 -0.86 6.43 0.20
N ASP A 373 -1.50 5.68 -0.71
CA ASP A 373 -2.65 6.10 -1.50
C ASP A 373 -3.96 5.40 -1.10
N SER A 374 -3.98 4.76 0.09
CA SER A 374 -5.11 3.97 0.57
C SER A 374 -6.40 4.76 0.73
N MET A 375 -6.27 6.08 0.96
CA MET A 375 -7.37 6.97 1.36
C MET A 375 -8.03 7.71 0.19
N ILE A 376 -7.58 7.48 -1.05
CA ILE A 376 -8.23 8.11 -2.20
C ILE A 376 -9.66 7.56 -2.29
N GLU A 377 -10.64 8.46 -2.27
CA GLU A 377 -12.04 8.07 -2.43
C GLU A 377 -12.22 7.49 -3.85
N PRO A 378 -12.88 6.33 -4.01
CA PRO A 378 -13.04 5.72 -5.33
C PRO A 378 -14.16 6.39 -6.14
N LEU A 379 -13.92 6.75 -7.40
CA LEU A 379 -15.00 7.16 -8.31
C LEU A 379 -15.99 6.00 -8.51
N ASN A 380 -17.29 6.29 -8.59
CA ASN A 380 -18.32 5.32 -8.99
C ASN A 380 -18.27 4.00 -8.19
N LYS A 381 -17.83 4.05 -6.92
CA LYS A 381 -17.68 2.91 -6.00
C LYS A 381 -16.47 1.98 -6.30
N GLY A 382 -15.59 2.32 -7.24
CA GLY A 382 -14.30 1.63 -7.50
C GLY A 382 -14.28 0.81 -8.79
N ILE A 383 -13.13 0.20 -9.10
CA ILE A 383 -12.90 -0.57 -10.35
C ILE A 383 -13.92 -1.69 -10.54
N ASP A 384 -14.40 -2.28 -9.46
CA ASP A 384 -15.38 -3.37 -9.45
C ASP A 384 -16.77 -2.98 -9.98
N HIS A 385 -16.97 -1.69 -10.24
CA HIS A 385 -18.22 -1.14 -10.75
C HIS A 385 -18.13 -0.71 -12.22
N PHE A 386 -16.97 -0.90 -12.86
CA PHE A 386 -16.84 -0.74 -14.29
C PHE A 386 -17.77 -1.72 -15.02
N ASN A 387 -18.31 -1.28 -16.14
CA ASN A 387 -19.19 -2.10 -16.95
C ASN A 387 -18.37 -3.04 -17.84
N PHE A 388 -18.04 -4.22 -17.30
CA PHE A 388 -17.35 -5.26 -18.05
C PHE A 388 -18.31 -6.00 -18.99
N THR A 389 -18.55 -5.42 -20.17
CA THR A 389 -19.31 -6.09 -21.24
C THR A 389 -18.35 -6.69 -22.26
N ALA A 390 -18.38 -8.01 -22.41
CA ALA A 390 -17.53 -8.73 -23.35
C ALA A 390 -17.67 -8.17 -24.78
N GLY A 391 -16.54 -7.80 -25.39
CA GLY A 391 -16.47 -7.27 -26.74
C GLY A 391 -16.95 -5.82 -26.93
N ALA A 392 -17.35 -5.12 -25.85
CA ALA A 392 -17.69 -3.70 -25.92
C ALA A 392 -16.45 -2.80 -25.94
N CYS A 393 -15.34 -3.26 -25.37
CA CYS A 393 -14.13 -2.45 -25.24
C CYS A 393 -13.62 -1.95 -26.60
N PRO A 394 -13.14 -0.70 -26.69
CA PRO A 394 -12.55 -0.17 -27.91
C PRO A 394 -11.53 -1.11 -28.53
N GLN A 395 -11.55 -1.18 -29.86
CA GLN A 395 -10.61 -1.97 -30.64
C GLN A 395 -9.57 -1.05 -31.28
N LYS A 396 -8.42 -1.59 -31.66
CA LYS A 396 -7.38 -0.83 -32.37
C LYS A 396 -7.95 -0.18 -33.65
N GLY A 397 -7.85 1.15 -33.69
CA GLY A 397 -8.25 1.97 -34.83
C GLY A 397 -7.05 2.58 -35.58
N PRO A 398 -7.30 3.38 -36.63
CA PRO A 398 -6.26 4.13 -37.33
C PRO A 398 -5.72 5.31 -36.52
N GLN A 399 -6.39 5.69 -35.43
CA GLN A 399 -5.95 6.70 -34.47
C GLN A 399 -5.93 6.08 -33.08
N PRO A 400 -5.03 6.51 -32.19
CA PRO A 400 -5.03 6.05 -30.81
C PRO A 400 -6.37 6.36 -30.13
N VAL A 401 -6.91 5.38 -29.41
CA VAL A 401 -8.05 5.54 -28.51
C VAL A 401 -7.59 6.35 -27.31
N LEU A 402 -8.32 7.41 -26.98
CA LEU A 402 -8.06 8.17 -25.76
C LEU A 402 -8.58 7.39 -24.55
N ALA A 403 -7.71 7.08 -23.60
CA ALA A 403 -8.10 6.61 -22.29
C ALA A 403 -8.63 7.80 -21.48
N THR A 404 -9.94 7.82 -21.24
CA THR A 404 -10.63 8.93 -20.59
C THR A 404 -10.33 8.93 -19.10
N PRO A 405 -9.77 10.02 -18.56
CA PRO A 405 -9.62 10.17 -17.12
C PRO A 405 -10.99 10.28 -16.46
N GLN A 406 -11.20 9.45 -15.46
CA GLN A 406 -12.45 9.33 -14.73
C GLN A 406 -12.65 10.52 -13.77
N ASN A 407 -13.17 11.64 -14.30
CA ASN A 407 -13.23 12.93 -13.61
C ASN A 407 -14.16 12.91 -12.40
N ARG A 408 -13.59 13.05 -11.20
CA ARG A 408 -14.31 13.07 -9.92
C ARG A 408 -14.88 14.42 -9.53
N LEU A 409 -14.40 15.53 -10.07
CA LEU A 409 -14.79 16.87 -9.59
C LEU A 409 -16.23 17.26 -9.92
N THR A 410 -16.79 16.68 -10.97
CA THR A 410 -18.13 17.01 -11.47
C THR A 410 -19.16 15.93 -11.14
N ASP A 411 -18.75 14.87 -10.45
CA ASP A 411 -19.64 13.81 -10.02
C ASP A 411 -20.60 14.36 -8.93
N PRO A 412 -21.93 14.30 -9.14
CA PRO A 412 -22.90 14.76 -8.15
C PRO A 412 -22.97 13.90 -6.88
N GLU A 413 -22.45 12.68 -6.89
CA GLU A 413 -22.39 11.79 -5.72
C GLU A 413 -21.14 12.04 -4.86
N GLU A 414 -20.16 12.79 -5.37
CA GLU A 414 -18.88 13.04 -4.72
C GLU A 414 -18.81 14.41 -4.04
N ASN A 415 -18.13 14.48 -2.90
CA ASN A 415 -17.87 15.76 -2.24
C ASN A 415 -16.69 16.47 -2.93
N SER A 416 -17.01 17.39 -3.84
CA SER A 416 -16.01 18.20 -4.56
C SER A 416 -14.98 18.91 -3.65
N THR A 417 -15.31 19.22 -2.39
CA THR A 417 -14.35 19.79 -1.43
C THR A 417 -13.34 18.74 -0.97
N SER A 418 -13.81 17.54 -0.60
CA SER A 418 -12.94 16.40 -0.23
C SER A 418 -11.98 16.06 -1.38
N VAL A 419 -12.50 16.00 -2.61
CA VAL A 419 -11.68 15.74 -3.81
C VAL A 419 -10.57 16.80 -3.96
N GLN A 420 -10.88 18.08 -3.78
CA GLN A 420 -9.87 19.15 -3.86
C GLN A 420 -8.83 19.07 -2.74
N GLU A 421 -9.26 18.71 -1.53
CA GLU A 421 -8.36 18.49 -0.38
C GLU A 421 -7.43 17.30 -0.64
N GLN A 422 -7.94 16.19 -1.17
CA GLN A 422 -7.13 15.04 -1.59
C GLN A 422 -6.11 15.43 -2.67
N ILE A 423 -6.53 16.13 -3.73
CA ILE A 423 -5.59 16.61 -4.76
C ILE A 423 -4.50 17.49 -4.13
N ALA A 424 -4.86 18.40 -3.22
CA ALA A 424 -3.90 19.28 -2.57
C ALA A 424 -2.92 18.51 -1.67
N TYR A 425 -3.41 17.55 -0.90
CA TYR A 425 -2.59 16.66 -0.08
C TYR A 425 -1.61 15.86 -0.96
N TYR A 426 -2.11 15.10 -1.94
CA TYR A 426 -1.25 14.29 -2.81
C TYR A 426 -0.33 15.14 -3.70
N SER A 427 -0.68 16.40 -4.00
CA SER A 427 0.26 17.31 -4.67
C SER A 427 1.50 17.58 -3.80
N SER A 428 1.34 17.68 -2.48
CA SER A 428 2.46 17.85 -1.54
C SER A 428 3.28 16.57 -1.39
N VAL A 429 2.61 15.41 -1.41
CA VAL A 429 3.25 14.08 -1.41
C VAL A 429 4.08 13.89 -2.69
N MET A 430 3.57 14.28 -3.85
CA MET A 430 4.29 14.25 -5.13
C MET A 430 5.53 15.16 -5.15
N GLU A 431 5.47 16.30 -4.47
CA GLU A 431 6.63 17.18 -4.28
C GLU A 431 7.70 16.51 -3.40
N GLU A 432 7.30 15.87 -2.30
CA GLU A 432 8.21 15.10 -1.45
C GLU A 432 8.88 13.94 -2.22
N LEU A 433 8.08 13.20 -3.01
CA LEU A 433 8.56 12.13 -3.86
C LEU A 433 9.58 12.62 -4.89
N TYR A 434 9.34 13.79 -5.50
CA TYR A 434 10.31 14.44 -6.38
C TYR A 434 11.65 14.70 -5.67
N TRP A 435 11.62 15.29 -4.48
CA TRP A 435 12.85 15.54 -3.70
C TRP A 435 13.57 14.24 -3.32
N ASN A 436 12.82 13.20 -2.94
CA ASN A 436 13.39 11.89 -2.64
C ASN A 436 14.04 11.22 -3.86
N SER A 437 13.46 11.40 -5.05
CA SER A 437 13.98 10.85 -6.31
C SER A 437 15.32 11.46 -6.75
N LEU A 438 15.75 12.58 -6.17
CA LEU A 438 17.05 13.20 -6.50
C LEU A 438 18.25 12.42 -5.94
N THR A 439 18.01 11.50 -5.00
CA THR A 439 19.09 10.78 -4.32
C THR A 439 19.60 9.57 -5.09
N HIS A 440 18.82 9.06 -6.04
CA HIS A 440 19.16 7.92 -6.89
C HIS A 440 18.78 8.21 -8.34
N ASP A 441 19.54 7.65 -9.27
CA ASP A 441 19.27 7.86 -10.70
C ASP A 441 18.11 6.99 -11.18
N THR A 442 18.07 5.71 -10.81
CA THR A 442 16.97 4.80 -11.12
C THR A 442 15.98 4.77 -9.96
N ASN A 443 14.72 5.16 -10.21
CA ASN A 443 13.67 5.13 -9.19
C ASN A 443 12.45 4.34 -9.67
N PHE A 444 11.91 3.50 -8.79
CA PHE A 444 10.65 2.79 -8.96
C PHE A 444 9.62 3.37 -8.00
N TYR A 445 8.47 3.77 -8.54
CA TYR A 445 7.32 4.19 -7.73
C TYR A 445 6.56 2.95 -7.28
N VAL A 446 6.25 2.84 -5.98
CA VAL A 446 5.49 1.72 -5.43
C VAL A 446 4.36 2.25 -4.55
N ALA A 447 3.14 2.06 -5.01
CA ALA A 447 1.94 2.39 -4.23
C ALA A 447 0.86 1.36 -4.55
N HIS A 448 -0.33 1.46 -3.95
CA HIS A 448 -1.35 0.48 -4.26
C HIS A 448 -2.10 0.81 -5.55
N ARG A 449 -2.47 2.07 -5.76
CA ARG A 449 -3.37 2.45 -6.86
C ARG A 449 -2.60 2.94 -8.11
N PRO A 450 -2.91 2.42 -9.31
CA PRO A 450 -2.15 2.67 -10.52
C PRO A 450 -2.46 4.03 -11.17
N VAL A 451 -1.43 4.87 -11.23
CA VAL A 451 -1.52 6.24 -11.77
C VAL A 451 -1.84 6.25 -13.27
N PHE A 452 -1.31 5.32 -14.05
CA PHE A 452 -1.50 5.25 -15.50
C PHE A 452 -2.21 3.97 -15.95
N GLY A 453 -2.74 3.18 -15.02
CA GLY A 453 -3.46 1.95 -15.35
C GLY A 453 -4.68 2.26 -16.22
N ILE A 454 -5.00 1.35 -17.13
CA ILE A 454 -6.15 1.47 -18.02
C ILE A 454 -7.09 0.28 -17.90
N GLY A 455 -8.35 0.47 -18.27
CA GLY A 455 -9.34 -0.60 -18.30
C GLY A 455 -10.55 -0.19 -19.12
N CYS A 456 -11.38 -1.17 -19.46
CA CYS A 456 -12.61 -0.91 -20.18
C CYS A 456 -13.75 -0.61 -19.19
N ASP A 457 -14.47 0.49 -19.41
CA ASP A 457 -15.75 0.75 -18.77
C ASP A 457 -16.82 0.86 -19.87
N GLY A 458 -17.51 -0.25 -20.13
CA GLY A 458 -18.43 -0.39 -21.25
C GLY A 458 -17.70 -0.34 -22.59
N ASP A 459 -18.06 0.64 -23.42
CA ASP A 459 -17.45 0.91 -24.72
C ASP A 459 -16.38 2.02 -24.67
N GLU A 460 -15.98 2.46 -23.48
CA GLU A 460 -14.94 3.45 -23.27
C GLU A 460 -13.67 2.83 -22.69
N MET A 461 -12.51 3.33 -23.13
CA MET A 461 -11.24 3.09 -22.45
C MET A 461 -11.10 4.13 -21.34
N ALA A 462 -10.83 3.69 -20.12
CA ALA A 462 -10.74 4.55 -18.94
C ALA A 462 -9.35 4.47 -18.30
N THR A 463 -8.95 5.53 -17.60
CA THR A 463 -7.82 5.51 -16.66
C THR A 463 -8.28 5.93 -15.26
N LEU A 464 -7.77 5.25 -14.23
CA LEU A 464 -8.45 5.12 -12.94
C LEU A 464 -8.13 6.21 -11.92
N ASP A 465 -6.86 6.45 -11.62
CA ASP A 465 -6.48 7.32 -10.49
C ASP A 465 -6.45 8.80 -10.87
N TRP A 466 -7.62 9.32 -11.25
CA TRP A 466 -7.78 10.71 -11.63
C TRP A 466 -7.26 11.69 -10.56
N THR A 467 -7.51 11.43 -9.28
CA THR A 467 -7.01 12.28 -8.17
C THR A 467 -5.48 12.35 -8.15
N MET A 468 -4.82 11.20 -8.31
CA MET A 468 -3.35 11.15 -8.33
C MET A 468 -2.80 11.79 -9.60
N GLN A 469 -3.43 11.54 -10.74
CA GLN A 469 -3.11 12.21 -12.01
C GLN A 469 -3.24 13.73 -11.87
N GLN A 470 -4.27 14.26 -11.21
CA GLN A 470 -4.38 15.71 -10.97
C GLN A 470 -3.35 16.26 -9.98
N ALA A 471 -2.91 15.43 -9.02
CA ALA A 471 -1.89 15.79 -8.05
C ALA A 471 -0.50 15.93 -8.70
N MET A 472 -0.26 15.30 -9.86
CA MET A 472 0.93 15.47 -10.70
C MET A 472 0.98 16.85 -11.37
N ARG A 473 1.06 17.93 -10.58
CA ARG A 473 1.00 19.33 -11.05
C ARG A 473 2.24 19.75 -11.83
N ASN A 474 3.30 20.13 -11.10
CA ASN A 474 4.61 20.42 -11.70
C ASN A 474 5.54 19.20 -11.64
N HIS A 475 5.07 18.10 -11.03
CA HIS A 475 5.82 16.87 -10.84
C HIS A 475 5.20 15.79 -11.74
N THR A 476 5.94 15.43 -12.76
CA THR A 476 5.52 14.56 -13.88
C THR A 476 6.11 13.15 -13.75
N LEU A 477 6.69 12.84 -12.59
CA LEU A 477 7.45 11.61 -12.33
C LEU A 477 8.61 11.41 -13.34
N ASP A 478 9.23 12.49 -13.83
CA ASP A 478 10.36 12.47 -14.77
C ASP A 478 11.58 11.65 -14.32
N ARG A 479 11.71 11.41 -13.01
CA ARG A 479 12.81 10.61 -12.43
C ARG A 479 12.41 9.18 -12.07
N VAL A 480 11.17 8.80 -12.36
CA VAL A 480 10.63 7.45 -12.13
C VAL A 480 10.67 6.67 -13.44
N SER A 481 11.29 5.51 -13.40
CA SER A 481 11.42 4.61 -14.55
C SER A 481 10.15 3.79 -14.75
N ALA A 482 9.58 3.26 -13.66
CA ALA A 482 8.31 2.54 -13.67
C ALA A 482 7.51 2.73 -12.36
N CYS A 483 6.19 2.65 -12.48
CA CYS A 483 5.23 2.55 -11.38
C CYS A 483 4.82 1.09 -11.20
N ILE A 484 4.86 0.59 -9.96
CA ILE A 484 4.51 -0.78 -9.56
C ILE A 484 3.34 -0.67 -8.60
N ASN A 485 2.20 -1.25 -8.99
CA ASN A 485 0.92 -1.07 -8.31
C ASN A 485 0.10 -2.36 -8.26
N GLY A 486 -0.94 -2.36 -7.44
CA GLY A 486 -1.99 -3.37 -7.38
C GLY A 486 -3.34 -2.79 -7.78
N HIS A 487 -4.37 -3.02 -6.95
CA HIS A 487 -5.72 -2.44 -6.95
C HIS A 487 -6.63 -2.91 -8.09
N MET A 488 -6.09 -2.99 -9.30
CA MET A 488 -6.74 -3.60 -10.45
C MET A 488 -6.39 -5.09 -10.42
N HIS A 489 -7.40 -5.94 -10.21
CA HIS A 489 -7.21 -7.37 -9.97
C HIS A 489 -6.91 -8.15 -11.26
N TRP A 490 -5.89 -7.71 -11.97
CA TRP A 490 -5.36 -8.29 -13.18
C TRP A 490 -3.89 -7.88 -13.32
N LEU A 491 -3.19 -8.54 -14.23
CA LEU A 491 -1.86 -8.11 -14.65
C LEU A 491 -2.01 -7.09 -15.77
N GLU A 492 -1.36 -5.94 -15.67
CA GLU A 492 -1.20 -5.00 -16.78
C GLU A 492 0.22 -4.43 -16.82
N ALA A 493 0.73 -4.29 -18.03
CA ALA A 493 2.06 -3.79 -18.34
C ALA A 493 1.94 -2.79 -19.48
N LEU A 494 2.28 -1.52 -19.25
CA LEU A 494 2.23 -0.46 -20.27
C LEU A 494 3.61 0.20 -20.43
N GLU A 495 4.10 0.23 -21.66
CA GLU A 495 5.29 0.99 -22.08
C GLU A 495 4.86 2.18 -22.93
N PHE A 496 5.42 3.35 -22.67
CA PHE A 496 5.06 4.58 -23.38
C PHE A 496 6.08 4.99 -24.43
N GLU A 497 5.61 5.54 -25.56
CA GLU A 497 6.46 6.11 -26.61
C GLU A 497 7.40 7.18 -26.05
N ASP A 498 8.67 7.15 -26.47
CA ASP A 498 9.74 8.07 -26.05
C ASP A 498 9.88 8.22 -24.52
N TYR A 499 9.36 7.26 -23.77
CA TYR A 499 9.16 7.36 -22.33
C TYR A 499 8.47 8.68 -21.93
N ALA A 500 7.41 9.07 -22.62
CA ALA A 500 6.66 10.29 -22.32
C ALA A 500 6.00 10.26 -20.93
N LEU A 501 5.64 9.07 -20.45
CA LEU A 501 5.20 8.76 -19.08
C LEU A 501 6.06 7.60 -18.53
N PRO A 502 6.16 7.44 -17.20
CA PRO A 502 6.74 6.22 -16.60
C PRO A 502 6.02 4.96 -17.10
N ASN A 503 6.75 3.86 -17.26
CA ASN A 503 6.11 2.58 -17.54
C ASN A 503 5.19 2.20 -16.36
N GLN A 504 4.06 1.56 -16.64
CA GLN A 504 3.10 1.14 -15.61
C GLN A 504 3.11 -0.38 -15.51
N LEU A 505 3.25 -0.87 -14.29
CA LEU A 505 3.08 -2.27 -13.92
C LEU A 505 1.94 -2.35 -12.89
N VAL A 506 0.89 -3.07 -13.25
CA VAL A 506 -0.16 -3.51 -12.34
C VAL A 506 0.07 -5.00 -12.11
N VAL A 507 0.37 -5.38 -10.87
CA VAL A 507 0.61 -6.76 -10.43
C VAL A 507 -0.47 -7.22 -9.45
N GLY A 508 -1.71 -6.77 -9.66
CA GLY A 508 -2.86 -7.06 -8.80
C GLY A 508 -3.50 -8.42 -9.03
N HIS A 509 -2.85 -9.30 -9.78
CA HIS A 509 -3.26 -10.70 -9.96
C HIS A 509 -2.64 -11.63 -8.90
N GLY A 510 -2.23 -11.14 -7.72
CA GLY A 510 -1.44 -11.92 -6.75
C GLY A 510 -2.18 -13.07 -6.07
N GLY A 511 -3.50 -12.98 -5.92
CA GLY A 511 -4.28 -14.06 -5.33
C GLY A 511 -5.76 -13.76 -5.19
N THR A 512 -6.12 -12.50 -4.93
CA THR A 512 -7.52 -12.06 -4.84
C THR A 512 -8.30 -12.44 -6.09
N LYS A 513 -9.64 -12.44 -5.96
CA LYS A 513 -10.53 -12.74 -7.09
C LYS A 513 -10.28 -11.76 -8.23
N LEU A 514 -9.86 -12.30 -9.38
CA LEU A 514 -9.64 -11.52 -10.59
C LEU A 514 -10.92 -10.82 -11.04
N ILE A 515 -10.76 -9.62 -11.60
CA ILE A 515 -11.86 -8.87 -12.20
C ILE A 515 -11.74 -9.04 -13.70
N ASP A 516 -12.84 -9.41 -14.36
CA ASP A 516 -12.90 -9.50 -15.81
C ASP A 516 -12.29 -8.26 -16.47
N ASN A 517 -11.34 -8.46 -17.37
CA ASN A 517 -10.79 -7.39 -18.18
C ASN A 517 -10.81 -7.79 -19.66
N TYR A 518 -11.51 -7.00 -20.47
CA TYR A 518 -11.73 -7.29 -21.89
C TYR A 518 -10.90 -6.39 -22.83
N VAL A 519 -9.84 -5.75 -22.31
CA VAL A 519 -8.88 -5.01 -23.16
C VAL A 519 -8.23 -5.99 -24.13
N ASN A 520 -8.36 -5.71 -25.43
CA ASN A 520 -7.74 -6.54 -26.48
C ASN A 520 -6.22 -6.26 -26.53
N GLN A 521 -5.39 -7.31 -26.55
CA GLN A 521 -3.94 -7.19 -26.62
C GLN A 521 -3.45 -6.38 -27.83
N ASP A 522 -4.18 -6.43 -28.96
CA ASP A 522 -3.79 -5.72 -30.17
C ASP A 522 -3.82 -4.19 -30.04
N ILE A 523 -4.54 -3.66 -29.06
CA ILE A 523 -4.68 -2.22 -28.83
C ILE A 523 -3.40 -1.60 -28.25
N PHE A 524 -2.53 -2.38 -27.62
CA PHE A 524 -1.33 -1.86 -26.97
C PHE A 524 -0.22 -1.47 -27.96
N ASP A 525 -0.29 -1.90 -29.22
CA ASP A 525 0.64 -1.48 -30.27
C ASP A 525 0.23 -0.11 -30.85
N GLY A 526 0.54 0.97 -30.13
CA GLY A 526 0.29 2.36 -30.54
C GLY A 526 -1.18 2.79 -30.46
N GLY A 527 -2.08 1.95 -29.92
CA GLY A 527 -3.52 2.11 -30.03
C GLY A 527 -4.19 2.83 -28.85
N VAL A 528 -3.46 3.18 -27.79
CA VAL A 528 -4.01 3.89 -26.62
C VAL A 528 -3.19 5.14 -26.30
N ARG A 529 -3.86 6.26 -26.03
CA ARG A 529 -3.27 7.52 -25.62
C ARG A 529 -3.85 7.95 -24.28
N LEU A 530 -3.00 8.40 -23.36
CA LEU A 530 -3.37 8.97 -22.08
C LEU A 530 -3.14 10.49 -22.11
N GLU A 531 -4.09 11.24 -21.59
CA GLU A 531 -3.95 12.68 -21.32
C GLU A 531 -4.25 12.94 -19.84
N VAL A 532 -3.18 12.95 -19.04
CA VAL A 532 -3.23 13.00 -17.57
C VAL A 532 -2.64 14.31 -17.05
N GLY A 533 -2.69 14.52 -15.74
CA GLY A 533 -2.32 15.80 -15.17
C GLY A 533 -3.45 16.82 -15.25
N LYS A 534 -3.27 17.94 -14.52
CA LYS A 534 -4.17 19.08 -14.62
C LYS A 534 -4.32 19.56 -16.06
N ASN A 535 -5.55 19.55 -16.59
CA ASN A 535 -5.88 19.91 -17.97
C ASN A 535 -5.17 19.06 -19.05
N GLY A 536 -4.80 17.81 -18.76
CA GLY A 536 -4.17 16.92 -19.76
C GLY A 536 -2.78 17.40 -20.20
N HIS A 537 -2.06 18.12 -19.32
CA HIS A 537 -0.74 18.67 -19.65
C HIS A 537 0.35 17.60 -19.80
N LEU A 538 0.10 16.37 -19.34
CA LEU A 538 0.94 15.21 -19.58
C LEU A 538 0.24 14.27 -20.54
N GLN A 539 0.99 13.79 -21.52
CA GLN A 539 0.46 12.99 -22.60
C GLN A 539 1.43 11.87 -22.92
N GLY A 540 0.92 10.67 -23.13
CA GLY A 540 1.71 9.52 -23.54
C GLY A 540 0.87 8.57 -24.38
N THR A 541 1.46 8.07 -25.46
CA THR A 541 0.88 6.98 -26.24
C THR A 541 1.52 5.67 -25.81
N VAL A 542 0.72 4.63 -25.59
CA VAL A 542 1.23 3.29 -25.30
C VAL A 542 1.90 2.76 -26.56
N LYS A 543 3.19 2.44 -26.43
CA LYS A 543 4.03 1.84 -27.48
C LYS A 543 3.82 0.33 -27.57
N SER A 544 3.81 -0.32 -26.41
CA SER A 544 3.59 -1.76 -26.25
C SER A 544 3.01 -2.00 -24.87
N GLY A 545 2.36 -3.15 -24.71
CA GLY A 545 1.75 -3.51 -23.46
C GLY A 545 1.16 -4.90 -23.48
N PHE A 546 0.74 -5.33 -22.30
CA PHE A 546 0.15 -6.63 -22.05
C PHE A 546 -0.85 -6.51 -20.91
N SER A 547 -1.95 -7.25 -20.99
CA SER A 547 -2.90 -7.35 -19.89
C SER A 547 -3.52 -8.75 -19.83
N GLN A 548 -3.76 -9.29 -18.63
CA GLN A 548 -4.50 -10.54 -18.48
C GLN A 548 -5.23 -10.58 -17.14
N ALA A 549 -6.43 -11.14 -17.16
CA ALA A 549 -7.31 -11.28 -16.00
C ALA A 549 -7.81 -12.71 -15.80
N GLU A 550 -7.06 -13.70 -16.30
CA GLU A 550 -7.47 -15.12 -16.29
C GLU A 550 -6.68 -15.96 -15.27
N MET A 551 -5.44 -15.56 -14.97
CA MET A 551 -4.55 -16.30 -14.07
C MET A 551 -4.03 -15.41 -12.95
N VAL A 552 -4.07 -15.93 -11.72
CA VAL A 552 -3.33 -15.35 -10.59
C VAL A 552 -1.83 -15.63 -10.76
N GLY A 553 -0.95 -14.81 -10.20
CA GLY A 553 0.49 -14.95 -10.42
C GLY A 553 1.33 -13.80 -9.87
N TYR A 554 2.48 -13.57 -10.50
CA TYR A 554 3.45 -12.54 -10.08
C TYR A 554 4.29 -12.07 -11.25
N ALA A 555 5.13 -11.06 -11.01
CA ALA A 555 6.21 -10.68 -11.92
C ALA A 555 7.57 -10.78 -11.24
N VAL A 556 8.61 -11.09 -12.01
CA VAL A 556 10.01 -11.07 -11.56
C VAL A 556 10.70 -9.94 -12.31
N MET A 557 11.21 -8.96 -11.56
CA MET A 557 12.06 -7.90 -12.10
C MET A 557 13.51 -8.20 -11.79
N GLU A 558 14.35 -8.32 -12.82
CA GLU A 558 15.77 -8.62 -12.71
C GLU A 558 16.60 -7.46 -13.24
N ARG A 559 17.61 -7.05 -12.48
CA ARG A 559 18.61 -6.07 -12.91
C ARG A 559 19.72 -6.76 -13.71
N ASN A 560 19.91 -6.29 -14.94
CA ASN A 560 20.93 -6.75 -15.87
C ASN A 560 22.32 -6.16 -15.54
N ASP A 561 23.37 -6.70 -16.16
CA ASP A 561 24.76 -6.25 -15.94
C ASP A 561 25.03 -4.82 -16.43
N ASP A 562 24.26 -4.34 -17.41
CA ASP A 562 24.30 -2.94 -17.87
C ASP A 562 23.44 -2.00 -17.00
N LEU A 563 22.90 -2.52 -15.89
CA LEU A 563 22.01 -1.86 -14.94
C LEU A 563 20.64 -1.47 -15.52
N SER A 564 20.29 -1.95 -16.72
CA SER A 564 18.90 -2.02 -17.16
C SER A 564 18.15 -3.10 -16.37
N TYR A 565 16.84 -3.19 -16.56
CA TYR A 565 16.00 -4.16 -15.88
C TYR A 565 15.11 -4.87 -16.88
N THR A 566 14.81 -6.12 -16.58
CA THR A 566 13.92 -6.96 -17.36
C THR A 566 12.85 -7.52 -16.44
N VAL A 567 11.59 -7.43 -16.86
CA VAL A 567 10.44 -7.97 -16.12
C VAL A 567 9.80 -9.10 -16.91
N THR A 568 9.70 -10.25 -16.26
CA THR A 568 8.97 -11.41 -16.77
C THR A 568 7.72 -11.62 -15.94
N PHE A 569 6.62 -11.94 -16.59
CA PHE A 569 5.32 -12.11 -15.94
C PHE A 569 4.90 -13.56 -15.97
N LYS A 570 4.32 -14.03 -14.86
CA LYS A 570 3.87 -15.41 -14.72
C LYS A 570 2.44 -15.50 -14.22
N GLY A 571 1.74 -16.52 -14.68
CA GLY A 571 0.39 -16.89 -14.27
C GLY A 571 0.34 -18.36 -13.86
N TYR A 572 -0.46 -18.68 -12.85
CA TYR A 572 -0.66 -20.02 -12.36
C TYR A 572 -1.78 -20.69 -13.16
N ASN A 573 -1.45 -21.76 -13.87
CA ASN A 573 -2.43 -22.56 -14.57
C ASN A 573 -2.93 -23.68 -13.65
N VAL A 574 -4.15 -23.48 -13.13
CA VAL A 574 -4.84 -24.43 -12.23
C VAL A 574 -5.06 -25.81 -12.85
N THR A 575 -5.06 -25.93 -14.18
CA THR A 575 -5.26 -27.21 -14.88
C THR A 575 -3.99 -28.04 -14.92
N THR A 576 -2.83 -27.39 -15.08
CA THR A 576 -1.53 -28.07 -15.17
C THR A 576 -0.79 -28.10 -13.84
N ASP A 577 -1.22 -27.31 -12.84
CA ASP A 577 -0.51 -27.12 -11.57
C ASP A 577 0.92 -26.59 -11.80
N GLU A 578 1.06 -25.65 -12.74
CA GLU A 578 2.34 -25.05 -13.13
C GLU A 578 2.23 -23.53 -13.30
N MET A 579 3.35 -22.83 -13.07
CA MET A 579 3.49 -21.43 -13.47
C MET A 579 3.84 -21.33 -14.96
N GLU A 580 2.98 -20.67 -15.72
CA GLU A 580 3.23 -20.30 -17.10
C GLU A 580 3.91 -18.92 -17.16
N THR A 581 4.92 -18.79 -18.01
CA THR A 581 5.52 -17.48 -18.32
C THR A 581 4.82 -16.91 -19.54
N PHE A 582 4.26 -15.70 -19.40
CA PHE A 582 3.61 -15.03 -20.52
C PHE A 582 4.66 -14.59 -21.55
N ASP A 583 4.29 -14.63 -22.83
CA ASP A 583 5.14 -14.20 -23.95
C ASP A 583 5.15 -12.66 -24.09
N TYR A 584 5.49 -12.00 -22.98
CA TYR A 584 5.69 -10.56 -22.89
C TYR A 584 6.79 -10.27 -21.88
N VAL A 585 7.74 -9.41 -22.26
CA VAL A 585 8.86 -9.00 -21.42
C VAL A 585 8.97 -7.49 -21.47
N MET A 586 8.96 -6.84 -20.31
CA MET A 586 9.15 -5.39 -20.21
C MET A 586 10.61 -5.08 -19.90
N ASN A 587 11.16 -4.04 -20.50
CA ASN A 587 12.53 -3.60 -20.21
C ASN A 587 12.56 -2.15 -19.72
N PHE A 588 13.40 -1.87 -18.74
CA PHE A 588 13.62 -0.52 -18.21
C PHE A 588 15.07 -0.10 -18.40
N PRO A 589 15.34 1.09 -18.95
CA PRO A 589 16.69 1.64 -18.93
C PRO A 589 17.10 2.05 -17.50
N LYS A 590 18.41 2.02 -17.25
CA LYS A 590 19.00 2.68 -16.07
C LYS A 590 18.70 4.18 -16.10
N GLY A 591 18.49 4.76 -14.91
CA GLY A 591 18.50 6.20 -14.70
C GLY A 591 17.13 6.86 -14.88
N PRO A 592 17.07 8.20 -14.79
CA PRO A 592 15.81 8.92 -14.86
C PRO A 592 15.27 8.83 -16.28
N ARG A 593 13.94 8.74 -16.39
CA ARG A 593 13.20 8.76 -17.65
C ARG A 593 13.52 9.99 -18.49
N VAL A 594 13.54 11.16 -17.87
CA VAL A 594 13.95 12.42 -18.49
C VAL A 594 15.25 12.90 -17.85
N ALA A 595 16.25 13.13 -18.68
CA ALA A 595 17.54 13.65 -18.23
C ALA A 595 17.35 14.98 -17.49
N THR A 596 18.05 15.15 -16.37
CA THR A 596 17.94 16.38 -15.57
C THR A 596 18.48 17.57 -16.38
N PRO A 597 17.75 18.70 -16.47
CA PRO A 597 18.28 19.91 -17.10
C PRO A 597 19.52 20.37 -16.33
N GLY A 598 20.71 20.07 -16.85
CA GLY A 598 21.98 20.50 -16.22
C GLY A 598 23.14 19.50 -16.29
N ASN A 599 22.90 18.23 -16.63
CA ASN A 599 24.00 17.26 -16.81
C ASN A 599 24.21 16.92 -18.30
N GLY A 600 24.54 17.95 -19.08
CA GLY A 600 25.01 17.79 -20.44
C GLY A 600 26.50 17.47 -20.43
N THR A 601 26.86 16.19 -20.50
CA THR A 601 28.09 15.78 -21.18
C THR A 601 27.66 15.15 -22.50
N GLY A 602 28.07 15.79 -23.59
CA GLY A 602 27.55 15.56 -24.94
C GLY A 602 27.62 14.10 -25.38
N SER A 603 26.49 13.61 -25.88
CA SER A 603 26.46 12.55 -26.87
C SER A 603 26.92 13.16 -28.19
N GLU A 604 28.17 12.89 -28.57
CA GLU A 604 28.69 13.15 -29.90
C GLU A 604 27.82 12.41 -30.93
N SER A 605 27.04 13.17 -31.71
CA SER A 605 26.55 12.69 -32.99
C SER A 605 27.74 12.63 -33.94
N GLY A 606 28.22 11.43 -34.24
CA GLY A 606 29.16 11.19 -35.32
C GLY A 606 28.57 11.61 -36.66
N SER A 607 28.96 12.80 -37.16
CA SER A 607 28.86 13.14 -38.57
C SER A 607 30.23 13.56 -39.06
N ASP A 608 30.89 12.60 -39.69
CA ASP A 608 32.16 12.74 -40.39
C ASP A 608 31.94 13.57 -41.66
N THR A 609 32.31 14.85 -41.63
CA THR A 609 32.68 15.63 -42.82
C THR A 609 33.74 16.66 -42.45
N GLY A 610 35.00 16.27 -42.56
CA GLY A 610 36.14 17.18 -42.51
C GLY A 610 36.15 18.13 -43.71
N SER A 611 36.22 19.43 -43.43
CA SER A 611 36.92 20.39 -44.29
C SER A 611 37.52 21.48 -43.43
N GLU A 612 38.84 21.47 -43.36
CA GLU A 612 39.71 22.49 -42.79
C GLU A 612 39.41 23.88 -43.39
N SER A 613 39.28 24.90 -42.55
CA SER A 613 39.98 26.16 -42.83
C SER A 613 40.27 26.90 -41.52
N ASP A 614 41.57 26.94 -41.29
CA ASP A 614 42.33 27.70 -40.31
C ASP A 614 42.25 29.20 -40.60
N THR A 615 41.99 30.04 -39.59
CA THR A 615 42.64 31.35 -39.38
C THR A 615 42.18 32.00 -38.08
N GLY A 616 43.13 32.23 -37.15
CA GLY A 616 43.47 33.60 -36.74
C GLY A 616 42.88 34.17 -35.43
N ASP A 617 43.71 34.09 -34.37
CA ASP A 617 44.11 35.14 -33.42
C ASP A 617 43.08 35.91 -32.55
N GLY A 618 43.38 35.97 -31.24
CA GLY A 618 43.07 37.16 -30.43
C GLY A 618 42.81 36.97 -28.94
N ASP A 619 43.87 36.75 -28.17
CA ASP A 619 44.21 37.22 -26.81
C ASP A 619 43.14 37.85 -25.87
N GLY A 620 43.22 37.54 -24.56
CA GLY A 620 42.58 38.38 -23.53
C GLY A 620 42.13 37.73 -22.21
N SER A 621 43.10 37.41 -21.35
CA SER A 621 43.08 37.40 -19.87
C SER A 621 41.78 37.70 -19.08
N GLY A 622 41.50 36.92 -18.04
CA GLY A 622 40.65 37.38 -16.93
C GLY A 622 40.08 36.32 -15.98
N GLY A 623 40.94 35.50 -15.35
CA GLY A 623 40.52 34.63 -14.25
C GLY A 623 40.18 35.42 -12.99
N ILE A 624 38.96 35.28 -12.48
CA ILE A 624 38.58 35.68 -11.12
C ILE A 624 38.08 34.43 -10.41
N SER A 625 38.91 33.91 -9.50
CA SER A 625 38.49 32.99 -8.46
C SER A 625 37.68 33.77 -7.42
N ILE A 626 36.45 33.33 -7.10
CA ILE A 626 35.78 33.75 -5.88
C ILE A 626 35.57 32.52 -5.00
N LEU A 627 36.24 32.58 -3.86
CA LEU A 627 36.15 31.73 -2.70
C LEU A 627 34.72 31.31 -2.35
N ALA A 628 34.54 30.00 -2.21
CA ALA A 628 33.46 29.40 -1.43
C ALA A 628 33.55 29.87 0.02
N LYS A 629 32.55 30.64 0.47
CA LYS A 629 32.25 30.81 1.89
C LYS A 629 31.24 29.74 2.29
N THR A 630 31.75 28.67 2.88
CA THR A 630 31.02 27.80 3.78
C THR A 630 30.56 28.61 4.99
N GLY A 631 29.26 28.54 5.30
CA GLY A 631 28.63 29.30 6.38
C GLY A 631 27.33 28.65 6.82
N LEU A 632 27.47 27.57 7.60
CA LEU A 632 26.67 27.23 8.78
C LEU A 632 25.23 27.80 8.83
N ILE A 633 24.24 27.03 8.37
CA ILE A 633 22.86 27.12 8.87
C ILE A 633 22.33 25.69 9.06
N ALA A 634 22.60 25.14 10.24
CA ALA A 634 21.87 24.02 10.80
C ALA A 634 21.69 24.29 12.29
N ALA A 635 20.50 23.96 12.80
CA ALA A 635 20.09 23.94 14.21
C ALA A 635 19.86 25.29 14.93
N VAL A 636 18.63 25.82 14.85
CA VAL A 636 17.91 26.38 16.02
C VAL A 636 16.39 26.35 15.74
N VAL A 637 15.70 25.23 15.98
CA VAL A 637 14.30 25.22 16.46
C VAL A 637 14.06 23.91 17.23
N SER A 638 14.59 23.85 18.44
CA SER A 638 14.10 22.96 19.50
C SER A 638 14.78 23.41 20.77
N THR A 639 14.01 24.10 21.60
CA THR A 639 14.06 24.21 23.07
C THR A 639 13.66 25.63 23.41
N LEU A 640 12.42 25.78 23.88
CA LEU A 640 11.94 26.79 24.82
C LEU A 640 10.43 26.82 24.70
N LEU A 641 9.75 26.18 25.66
CA LEU A 641 8.50 26.62 26.28
C LEU A 641 8.03 25.52 27.24
N PHE A 642 8.71 25.39 28.37
CA PHE A 642 8.14 24.87 29.62
C PHE A 642 8.91 25.49 30.78
N SER A 643 8.44 26.65 31.23
CA SER A 643 8.52 27.07 32.64
C SER A 643 7.71 28.35 32.82
N GLU A 644 6.89 28.35 33.88
CA GLU A 644 6.18 29.49 34.48
C GLU A 644 4.84 29.88 33.83
N PHE A 645 3.74 29.31 34.31
CA PHE A 645 2.88 29.92 35.34
C PHE A 645 1.63 29.04 35.55
N LEU A 646 1.49 28.53 36.79
CA LEU A 646 0.31 27.95 37.46
C LEU A 646 -0.46 26.80 36.78
#